data_AF-A0A165HE47-F1
#
_entry.id   AF-A0A165HE47-F1
#
_cell.length_a   1.000
_cell.length_b   1.000
_cell.length_c   1.000
_cell.angle_alpha   90.00
_cell.angle_beta   90.00
_cell.angle_gamma   90.00
#
_symmetry.space_group_name_H-M   'P 1'
#
loop_
_entity.id
_entity.type
_entity.pdbx_description
1 polymer ?
#
loop_
_entity_poly.entity_id
_entity_poly.type
_entity_poly.pdbx_seq_one_letter_code
_entity_poly.pdbx_strand_id
1 'polypeptide(L)'
;MPSKPKKKGNARVLVSAHVDGDAPIETGPAPEQLPKVPKPSTNGASDPINIHRDRAKRWETTPYVAEWLANGVAYCKTPTGQAQFREWLRHKFPDYSDYERELAECLRKPDALQKFRYQSGGQMKNWGLAGTELDVSAEGLKMMHLFTATYELVTPERVKMPIKRRRGEPAAMWNARLHESLVNGSRMVDIDFEELRRIAISEFDQTRDTLEAWHTDVASVAHTHWSRAAKLFEELAARGLTTTTAIQRAYKADPGLKWRLLSCQFWSSHYITLYWSLACQVVVSQDAFNKFFKTFRDDSGLLHIMQNDKEAAEPDSIEAKVKVLFSDMGHPAAAYDALEEHFTMRPADKKKFGSYAWQLLGDVAVAYKFCVMFRYSSFGRRLYATADEVPSLHGATKEVFEEEFFFVDPSVVRNPNAHAGTPMIATSVGAQLCQRITAHVVDTWLAAVFDSRLDCATLLQLGQFIIGKHKMRTNDMTAVTDAQLLDAFKDPVLVPAMNASWAAQDAWLWNCAREMDPKRPGAHGVVAKTFGLFDPRDPARPVASVEYEEMFGAATSDGLPKSTPAVAPPAEPYVQSIPVANATDSGARSGHAAAREAEQRAPKEKEKTRGDMDASDGSSLSSETTKVGVSDEEDGPEYPEMLPSSYKLGKKNLNVIRQILGYKEQTAAGEAKPKTGVIRWEMFERTMRRIGFEIVQTAGSSVRFDPPAKTARPITFHRPHPDAILDPLRLKWVGSESRLKRCYGWSWEMFDYDPTLTDTS
;
A
#
# COMPACT_ATOMS: atom_id res chain seq x y z
N MET A 1 23.57 -36.03 75.33
CA MET A 1 23.56 -36.74 74.03
C MET A 1 22.30 -37.58 73.93
N PRO A 2 21.82 -37.95 72.73
CA PRO A 2 21.88 -37.23 71.44
C PRO A 2 20.54 -36.44 71.28
N SER A 3 20.00 -36.02 70.13
CA SER A 3 20.44 -35.98 68.73
C SER A 3 19.90 -34.71 68.02
N LYS A 4 20.16 -34.59 66.70
CA LYS A 4 19.32 -33.92 65.69
C LYS A 4 19.28 -34.86 64.46
N PRO A 5 18.34 -34.71 63.49
CA PRO A 5 18.70 -33.85 62.35
C PRO A 5 17.55 -33.04 61.69
N LYS A 6 17.86 -31.75 61.46
CA LYS A 6 17.82 -31.03 60.17
C LYS A 6 16.50 -30.99 59.36
N LYS A 7 15.83 -29.82 59.36
CA LYS A 7 15.24 -29.24 58.13
C LYS A 7 16.22 -28.19 57.56
N LYS A 8 16.45 -28.22 56.25
CA LYS A 8 17.23 -27.19 55.54
C LYS A 8 16.35 -25.97 55.28
N GLY A 9 16.79 -24.78 55.69
CA GLY A 9 16.31 -23.52 55.16
C GLY A 9 17.35 -22.94 54.21
N ASN A 10 16.96 -22.55 53.01
CA ASN A 10 17.81 -21.74 52.13
C ASN A 10 17.42 -20.27 52.30
N ALA A 11 18.12 -19.57 53.20
CA ALA A 11 18.14 -18.12 53.19
C ALA A 11 19.06 -17.66 52.06
N ARG A 12 18.54 -16.93 51.06
CA ARG A 12 19.36 -16.31 50.03
C ARG A 12 19.83 -14.96 50.56
N VAL A 13 21.13 -14.85 50.84
CA VAL A 13 21.76 -13.62 51.31
C VAL A 13 21.71 -12.57 50.21
N LEU A 14 21.03 -11.45 50.47
CA LEU A 14 21.15 -10.23 49.68
C LEU A 14 22.39 -9.48 50.17
N VAL A 15 23.49 -9.60 49.43
CA VAL A 15 24.65 -8.71 49.60
C VAL A 15 24.30 -7.39 48.93
N SER A 16 24.13 -6.35 49.75
CA SER A 16 24.06 -4.97 49.25
C SER A 16 25.43 -4.56 48.72
N ALA A 17 25.53 -4.37 47.40
CA ALA A 17 26.61 -3.60 46.81
C ALA A 17 26.06 -2.19 46.54
N HIS A 18 26.54 -1.20 47.28
CA HIS A 18 26.47 0.18 46.82
C HIS A 18 27.34 0.28 45.56
N VAL A 19 26.72 0.71 44.46
CA VAL A 19 27.44 1.26 43.30
C VAL A 19 27.17 2.75 43.34
N ASP A 20 28.21 3.52 43.68
CA ASP A 20 28.15 4.97 43.67
C ASP A 20 28.15 5.50 42.24
N GLY A 21 27.29 6.49 41.97
CA GLY A 21 27.48 7.48 40.91
C GLY A 21 27.33 6.99 39.46
N ASP A 22 26.08 6.90 38.99
CA ASP A 22 25.81 7.04 37.56
C ASP A 22 26.21 8.46 37.09
N ALA A 23 27.39 8.56 36.50
CA ALA A 23 27.75 9.73 35.69
C ALA A 23 26.76 9.81 34.49
N PRO A 24 26.32 11.01 34.10
CA PRO A 24 25.39 11.14 32.99
C PRO A 24 26.03 10.55 31.72
N ILE A 25 25.30 9.65 31.06
CA ILE A 25 25.65 9.19 29.72
C ILE A 25 25.61 10.41 28.82
N GLU A 26 26.77 10.93 28.43
CA GLU A 26 26.87 11.96 27.40
C GLU A 26 26.25 11.40 26.12
N THR A 27 25.05 11.90 25.79
CA THR A 27 24.48 11.73 24.46
C THR A 27 25.43 12.43 23.50
N GLY A 28 26.19 11.64 22.73
CA GLY A 28 27.13 12.17 21.75
C GLY A 28 26.46 13.20 20.83
N PRO A 29 27.20 14.20 20.34
CA PRO A 29 26.63 15.27 19.54
C PRO A 29 25.87 14.69 18.34
N ALA A 30 24.72 15.28 18.03
CA ALA A 30 23.97 14.96 16.82
C ALA A 30 24.94 15.04 15.61
N PRO A 31 24.88 14.09 14.65
CA PRO A 31 25.88 13.98 13.60
C PRO A 31 25.96 15.29 12.83
N GLU A 32 27.09 15.99 13.03
CA GLU A 32 27.42 17.23 12.35
C GLU A 32 27.25 17.04 10.84
N GLN A 33 26.63 18.01 10.15
CA GLN A 33 26.34 17.88 8.72
C GLN A 33 27.62 17.52 7.98
N LEU A 34 27.70 16.27 7.51
CA LEU A 34 28.96 15.67 7.06
C LEU A 34 29.64 16.60 6.04
N PRO A 35 30.95 16.90 6.21
CA PRO A 35 31.66 17.69 5.24
C PRO A 35 31.50 17.01 3.88
N LYS A 36 30.92 17.72 2.91
CA LYS A 36 30.71 17.21 1.55
C LYS A 36 32.04 16.63 1.06
N VAL A 37 32.09 15.32 0.89
CA VAL A 37 33.32 14.61 0.47
C VAL A 37 33.88 15.35 -0.74
N PRO A 38 35.12 15.87 -0.68
CA PRO A 38 35.68 16.63 -1.78
C PRO A 38 35.59 15.80 -3.05
N LYS A 39 34.95 16.35 -4.10
CA LYS A 39 34.93 15.66 -5.40
C LYS A 39 36.38 15.35 -5.78
N PRO A 40 36.71 14.09 -6.14
CA PRO A 40 38.09 13.70 -6.41
C PRO A 40 38.68 14.61 -7.50
N SER A 41 39.87 15.15 -7.22
CA SER A 41 40.52 16.12 -8.11
C SER A 41 40.75 15.52 -9.50
N THR A 42 40.09 16.08 -10.52
CA THR A 42 40.14 15.60 -11.91
C THR A 42 41.41 16.04 -12.64
N ASN A 43 42.57 15.80 -12.04
CA ASN A 43 43.87 16.06 -12.64
C ASN A 43 44.35 14.84 -13.47
N GLY A 44 43.75 14.63 -14.64
CA GLY A 44 44.28 13.70 -15.65
C GLY A 44 43.27 12.78 -16.35
N ALA A 45 42.81 13.21 -17.53
CA ALA A 45 42.48 12.34 -18.67
C ALA A 45 41.55 11.12 -18.49
N SER A 46 40.40 11.28 -17.84
CA SER A 46 39.13 10.73 -18.37
C SER A 46 37.95 11.48 -17.76
N ASP A 47 36.91 11.74 -18.56
CA ASP A 47 35.67 12.35 -18.06
C ASP A 47 35.06 11.41 -17.00
N PRO A 48 34.77 11.86 -15.76
CA PRO A 48 34.32 10.97 -14.67
C PRO A 48 33.06 10.16 -15.01
N ILE A 49 32.23 10.66 -15.93
CA ILE A 49 31.06 9.96 -16.46
C ILE A 49 31.45 8.65 -17.18
N ASN A 50 32.63 8.60 -17.81
CA ASN A 50 33.11 7.42 -18.53
C ASN A 50 33.61 6.31 -17.61
N ILE A 51 34.33 6.61 -16.52
CA ILE A 51 34.82 5.54 -15.62
C ILE A 51 33.66 4.75 -14.99
N HIS A 52 32.55 5.40 -14.64
CA HIS A 52 31.36 4.71 -14.11
C HIS A 52 30.57 3.98 -15.20
N ARG A 53 30.58 4.47 -16.45
CA ARG A 53 30.02 3.75 -17.60
C ARG A 53 30.80 2.49 -17.94
N ASP A 54 32.12 2.53 -17.86
CA ASP A 54 32.99 1.38 -18.10
C ASP A 54 32.88 0.35 -16.96
N ARG A 55 32.80 0.82 -15.71
CA ARG A 55 32.47 -0.02 -14.55
C ARG A 55 31.12 -0.70 -14.68
N ALA A 56 30.08 0.05 -15.05
CA ALA A 56 28.74 -0.49 -15.30
C ALA A 56 28.75 -1.63 -16.32
N LYS A 57 29.48 -1.47 -17.43
CA LYS A 57 29.67 -2.52 -18.43
C LYS A 57 30.44 -3.73 -17.88
N ARG A 58 31.48 -3.52 -17.06
CA ARG A 58 32.26 -4.61 -16.44
C ARG A 58 31.52 -5.35 -15.32
N TRP A 59 30.68 -4.66 -14.56
CA TRP A 59 29.99 -5.17 -13.37
C TRP A 59 28.52 -5.55 -13.66
N GLU A 60 28.12 -5.55 -14.93
CA GLU A 60 26.77 -5.88 -15.42
C GLU A 60 25.65 -5.11 -14.68
N THR A 61 25.88 -3.82 -14.47
CA THR A 61 24.99 -2.91 -13.73
C THR A 61 24.82 -1.56 -14.44
N THR A 62 24.16 -0.59 -13.83
CA THR A 62 23.99 0.76 -14.40
C THR A 62 25.15 1.69 -14.01
N PRO A 63 25.44 2.77 -14.79
CA PRO A 63 26.44 3.77 -14.41
C PRO A 63 26.17 4.38 -13.03
N TYR A 64 24.90 4.57 -12.68
CA TYR A 64 24.47 5.09 -11.40
C TYR A 64 24.82 4.16 -10.23
N VAL A 65 24.51 2.86 -10.34
CA VAL A 65 24.90 1.88 -9.30
C VAL A 65 26.42 1.73 -9.25
N ALA A 66 27.09 1.72 -10.40
CA ALA A 66 28.55 1.64 -10.46
C ALA A 66 29.26 2.86 -9.82
N GLU A 67 28.67 4.04 -9.89
CA GLU A 67 29.12 5.23 -9.14
C GLU A 67 28.84 5.09 -7.65
N TRP A 68 27.63 4.66 -7.26
CA TRP A 68 27.27 4.53 -5.85
C TRP A 68 28.14 3.50 -5.11
N LEU A 69 28.39 2.33 -5.72
CA LEU A 69 29.25 1.30 -5.15
C LEU A 69 30.70 1.78 -4.97
N ALA A 70 31.24 2.47 -5.97
CA ALA A 70 32.59 3.04 -5.90
C ALA A 70 32.70 4.13 -4.82
N ASN A 71 31.72 5.04 -4.77
CA ASN A 71 31.67 6.10 -3.77
C ASN A 71 31.49 5.52 -2.36
N GLY A 72 30.65 4.50 -2.20
CA GLY A 72 30.38 3.83 -0.93
C GLY A 72 31.62 3.18 -0.33
N VAL A 73 32.38 2.43 -1.14
CA VAL A 73 33.68 1.88 -0.70
C VAL A 73 34.68 3.00 -0.39
N ALA A 74 34.75 4.05 -1.20
CA ALA A 74 35.64 5.18 -0.94
C ALA A 74 35.31 5.86 0.41
N TYR A 75 34.03 6.07 0.71
CA TYR A 75 33.56 6.60 1.98
C TYR A 75 33.89 5.67 3.15
N CYS A 76 33.53 4.39 3.07
CA CYS A 76 33.81 3.38 4.10
C CYS A 76 35.31 3.09 4.28
N LYS A 77 36.19 3.56 3.40
CA LYS A 77 37.65 3.54 3.59
C LYS A 77 38.19 4.78 4.34
N THR A 78 37.44 5.86 4.48
CA THR A 78 37.80 7.02 5.32
C THR A 78 37.71 6.68 6.82
N PRO A 79 38.46 7.34 7.73
CA PRO A 79 38.35 7.09 9.17
C PRO A 79 36.92 7.29 9.72
N THR A 80 36.23 8.35 9.32
CA THR A 80 34.84 8.63 9.70
C THR A 80 33.88 7.56 9.19
N GLY A 81 33.99 7.18 7.91
CA GLY A 81 33.16 6.14 7.31
C GLY A 81 33.42 4.75 7.90
N GLN A 82 34.66 4.43 8.28
CA GLN A 82 34.98 3.19 9.01
C GLN A 82 34.34 3.16 10.39
N ALA A 83 34.38 4.26 11.15
CA ALA A 83 33.78 4.36 12.47
C ALA A 83 32.24 4.17 12.40
N GLN A 84 31.57 4.94 11.54
CA GLN A 84 30.12 4.86 11.35
C GLN A 84 29.68 3.50 10.78
N PHE A 85 30.43 2.92 9.85
CA PHE A 85 30.12 1.59 9.31
C PHE A 85 30.20 0.52 10.40
N ARG A 86 31.22 0.55 11.27
CA ARG A 86 31.35 -0.37 12.41
C ARG A 86 30.23 -0.18 13.44
N GLU A 87 29.86 1.06 13.74
CA GLU A 87 28.76 1.37 14.66
C GLU A 87 27.42 0.83 14.14
N TRP A 88 27.08 1.11 12.87
CA TRP A 88 25.91 0.53 12.21
C TRP A 88 25.95 -1.01 12.19
N LEU A 89 27.12 -1.60 11.95
CA LEU A 89 27.29 -3.05 11.93
C LEU A 89 27.03 -3.67 13.32
N ARG A 90 27.46 -3.03 14.42
CA ARG A 90 27.11 -3.45 15.80
C ARG A 90 25.63 -3.32 16.09
N HIS A 91 24.98 -2.26 15.59
CA HIS A 91 23.54 -2.12 15.76
C HIS A 91 22.77 -3.21 14.99
N LYS A 92 23.27 -3.60 13.81
CA LYS A 92 22.70 -4.65 12.98
C LYS A 92 22.97 -6.07 13.52
N PHE A 93 24.10 -6.30 14.18
CA PHE A 93 24.46 -7.55 14.83
C PHE A 93 24.77 -7.30 16.31
N PRO A 94 23.75 -7.33 17.19
CA PRO A 94 23.93 -7.06 18.61
C PRO A 94 24.80 -8.09 19.34
N ASP A 95 24.88 -9.32 18.83
CA ASP A 95 25.84 -10.31 19.30
C ASP A 95 27.25 -9.96 18.82
N TYR A 96 28.19 -9.91 19.76
CA TYR A 96 29.56 -9.50 19.49
C TYR A 96 30.31 -10.47 18.56
N SER A 97 30.00 -11.77 18.62
CA SER A 97 30.64 -12.78 17.78
C SER A 97 30.12 -12.74 16.34
N ASP A 98 28.83 -12.46 16.14
CA ASP A 98 28.28 -12.15 14.82
C ASP A 98 28.90 -10.87 14.26
N TYR A 99 28.92 -9.77 15.02
CA TYR A 99 29.53 -8.50 14.58
C TYR A 99 31.00 -8.66 14.15
N GLU A 100 31.84 -9.34 14.94
CA GLU A 100 33.25 -9.56 14.56
C GLU A 100 33.39 -10.47 13.34
N ARG A 101 32.54 -11.51 13.19
CA ARG A 101 32.53 -12.36 11.99
C ARG A 101 32.17 -11.56 10.74
N GLU A 102 31.10 -10.79 10.79
CA GLU A 102 30.64 -9.99 9.64
C GLU A 102 31.62 -8.86 9.33
N LEU A 103 32.24 -8.24 10.34
CA LEU A 103 33.30 -7.24 10.13
C LEU A 103 34.53 -7.86 9.48
N ALA A 104 34.96 -9.05 9.92
CA ALA A 104 36.08 -9.77 9.33
C ALA A 104 35.79 -10.15 7.87
N GLU A 105 34.58 -10.62 7.55
CA GLU A 105 34.19 -10.91 6.16
C GLU A 105 34.09 -9.62 5.31
N CYS A 106 33.62 -8.51 5.87
CA CYS A 106 33.59 -7.21 5.19
C CYS A 106 34.99 -6.66 4.88
N LEU A 107 35.97 -6.92 5.76
CA LEU A 107 37.37 -6.52 5.59
C LEU A 107 38.21 -7.56 4.85
N ARG A 108 37.67 -8.76 4.59
CA ARG A 108 38.36 -9.81 3.85
C ARG A 108 38.66 -9.35 2.43
N LYS A 109 39.91 -9.50 2.00
CA LYS A 109 40.28 -9.24 0.61
C LYS A 109 39.56 -10.23 -0.32
N PRO A 110 39.11 -9.80 -1.51
CA PRO A 110 38.51 -10.69 -2.49
C PRO A 110 39.53 -11.78 -2.86
N ASP A 111 39.12 -13.04 -2.76
CA ASP A 111 39.99 -14.18 -3.09
C ASP A 111 40.28 -14.16 -4.60
N ALA A 112 41.56 -14.28 -4.99
CA ALA A 112 41.95 -14.33 -6.39
C ALA A 112 41.26 -15.46 -7.17
N LEU A 113 40.89 -16.55 -6.46
CA LEU A 113 40.14 -17.69 -7.01
C LEU A 113 38.63 -17.44 -7.10
N GLN A 114 38.06 -16.47 -6.37
CA GLN A 114 36.62 -16.17 -6.43
C GLN A 114 36.18 -15.65 -7.81
N LYS A 115 37.09 -15.10 -8.63
CA LYS A 115 36.81 -14.66 -10.02
C LYS A 115 36.13 -15.71 -10.90
N PHE A 116 36.33 -17.00 -10.63
CA PHE A 116 35.74 -18.09 -11.40
C PHE A 116 34.43 -18.66 -10.82
N ARG A 117 34.15 -18.47 -9.52
CA ARG A 117 32.96 -19.08 -8.87
C ARG A 117 31.66 -18.32 -9.14
N TYR A 118 31.70 -17.02 -9.40
CA TYR A 118 30.52 -16.19 -9.62
C TYR A 118 29.98 -16.20 -11.07
N GLN A 119 30.18 -17.30 -11.81
CA GLN A 119 29.63 -17.47 -13.16
C GLN A 119 28.17 -18.00 -13.16
N SER A 120 27.63 -18.40 -12.02
CA SER A 120 26.19 -18.64 -11.85
C SER A 120 25.42 -17.31 -12.01
N GLY A 121 24.44 -17.30 -12.92
CA GLY A 121 23.68 -16.09 -13.25
C GLY A 121 22.85 -15.57 -12.09
N GLY A 122 22.76 -14.23 -11.96
CA GLY A 122 22.00 -13.54 -10.92
C GLY A 122 22.75 -12.33 -10.37
N GLN A 123 22.12 -11.55 -9.48
CA GLN A 123 22.71 -10.32 -8.95
C GLN A 123 24.06 -10.52 -8.23
N MET A 124 24.34 -11.73 -7.70
CA MET A 124 25.62 -12.06 -7.05
C MET A 124 26.85 -11.83 -7.94
N LYS A 125 26.70 -11.99 -9.26
CA LYS A 125 27.79 -11.77 -10.23
C LYS A 125 28.31 -10.33 -10.21
N ASN A 126 27.40 -9.36 -10.05
CA ASN A 126 27.72 -7.93 -10.04
C ASN A 126 28.57 -7.56 -8.81
N TRP A 127 28.22 -8.08 -7.64
CA TRP A 127 28.93 -7.83 -6.37
C TRP A 127 30.36 -8.39 -6.38
N GLY A 128 30.57 -9.59 -6.93
CA GLY A 128 31.90 -10.19 -7.03
C GLY A 128 32.84 -9.41 -7.96
N LEU A 129 32.34 -8.96 -9.11
CA LEU A 129 33.11 -8.18 -10.08
C LEU A 129 33.46 -6.78 -9.53
N ALA A 130 32.48 -6.08 -8.95
CA ALA A 130 32.69 -4.78 -8.35
C ALA A 130 33.60 -4.83 -7.12
N GLY A 131 33.40 -5.80 -6.21
CA GLY A 131 34.24 -5.96 -5.01
C GLY A 131 35.70 -6.23 -5.37
N THR A 132 35.93 -7.07 -6.38
CA THR A 132 37.28 -7.34 -6.89
C THR A 132 37.98 -6.11 -7.46
N GLU A 133 37.26 -5.21 -8.16
CA GLU A 133 37.83 -3.95 -8.66
C GLU A 133 38.05 -2.91 -7.56
N LEU A 134 37.25 -2.95 -6.49
CA LEU A 134 37.29 -1.98 -5.39
C LEU A 134 38.14 -2.42 -4.18
N ASP A 135 38.77 -3.61 -4.24
CA ASP A 135 39.51 -4.28 -3.16
C ASP A 135 38.66 -4.41 -1.87
N VAL A 136 37.53 -5.11 -2.00
CA VAL A 136 36.58 -5.49 -0.93
C VAL A 136 35.96 -6.87 -1.27
N SER A 137 35.61 -7.70 -0.29
CA SER A 137 34.80 -8.90 -0.54
C SER A 137 33.43 -8.56 -1.14
N ALA A 138 32.79 -9.53 -1.80
CA ALA A 138 31.45 -9.33 -2.37
C ALA A 138 30.40 -9.02 -1.27
N GLU A 139 30.49 -9.69 -0.13
CA GLU A 139 29.60 -9.45 1.02
C GLU A 139 29.94 -8.12 1.72
N GLY A 140 31.23 -7.77 1.84
CA GLY A 140 31.66 -6.46 2.31
C GLY A 140 31.14 -5.31 1.46
N LEU A 141 31.17 -5.45 0.13
CA LEU A 141 30.59 -4.46 -0.78
C LEU A 141 29.07 -4.35 -0.61
N LYS A 142 28.36 -5.47 -0.47
CA LYS A 142 26.91 -5.52 -0.20
C LYS A 142 26.55 -4.86 1.13
N MET A 143 27.36 -5.06 2.17
CA MET A 143 27.15 -4.46 3.49
C MET A 143 27.50 -2.96 3.51
N MET A 144 28.58 -2.54 2.85
CA MET A 144 28.90 -1.11 2.65
C MET A 144 27.83 -0.40 1.80
N HIS A 145 27.30 -1.07 0.76
CA HIS A 145 26.17 -0.53 -0.01
C HIS A 145 24.92 -0.42 0.84
N LEU A 146 24.57 -1.44 1.63
CA LEU A 146 23.39 -1.40 2.50
C LEU A 146 23.52 -0.31 3.57
N PHE A 147 24.70 -0.14 4.18
CA PHE A 147 25.01 0.98 5.08
C PHE A 147 24.81 2.33 4.40
N THR A 148 25.45 2.54 3.24
CA THR A 148 25.34 3.83 2.51
C THR A 148 23.95 4.08 1.96
N ALA A 149 23.18 3.04 1.61
CA ALA A 149 21.76 3.15 1.29
C ALA A 149 20.90 3.51 2.51
N THR A 150 21.18 2.90 3.68
CA THR A 150 20.45 3.15 4.93
C THR A 150 20.54 4.62 5.37
N TYR A 151 21.71 5.24 5.21
CA TYR A 151 21.97 6.63 5.59
C TYR A 151 21.99 7.61 4.40
N GLU A 152 21.59 7.16 3.21
CA GLU A 152 21.64 7.90 1.93
C GLU A 152 23.02 8.49 1.54
N LEU A 153 24.09 8.00 2.18
CA LEU A 153 25.46 8.47 2.04
C LEU A 153 25.99 8.25 0.63
N VAL A 154 26.71 9.26 0.13
CA VAL A 154 27.45 9.26 -1.14
C VAL A 154 26.70 8.74 -2.37
N THR A 155 25.37 8.82 -2.30
CA THR A 155 24.41 8.54 -3.36
C THR A 155 24.68 9.47 -4.54
N PRO A 156 24.90 8.96 -5.77
CA PRO A 156 25.16 9.80 -6.94
C PRO A 156 24.00 10.75 -7.25
N GLU A 157 24.30 11.88 -7.90
CA GLU A 157 23.27 12.81 -8.31
C GLU A 157 22.38 12.19 -9.40
N ARG A 158 21.07 12.21 -9.17
CA ARG A 158 20.09 11.73 -10.13
C ARG A 158 19.88 12.81 -11.20
N VAL A 159 20.52 12.64 -12.34
CA VAL A 159 20.49 13.61 -13.45
C VAL A 159 19.40 13.37 -14.48
N LYS A 160 18.94 12.11 -14.67
CA LYS A 160 17.89 11.82 -15.66
C LYS A 160 16.52 12.29 -15.14
N MET A 161 15.67 12.77 -16.05
CA MET A 161 14.30 13.20 -15.70
C MET A 161 13.50 12.06 -15.05
N PRO A 162 12.58 12.35 -14.11
CA PRO A 162 11.67 11.33 -13.61
C PRO A 162 10.82 10.79 -14.76
N ILE A 163 10.63 9.46 -14.80
CA ILE A 163 9.68 8.88 -15.74
C ILE A 163 8.23 9.25 -15.34
N LYS A 164 7.32 9.24 -16.32
CA LYS A 164 5.88 9.37 -16.08
C LYS A 164 5.18 8.02 -16.29
N ARG A 165 4.11 7.77 -15.53
CA ARG A 165 3.21 6.63 -15.73
C ARG A 165 2.48 6.81 -17.07
N ARG A 166 2.38 5.74 -17.86
CA ARG A 166 1.65 5.76 -19.14
C ARG A 166 0.14 5.62 -18.87
N ARG A 167 -0.71 6.22 -19.73
CA ARG A 167 -2.17 6.03 -19.64
C ARG A 167 -2.50 4.54 -19.76
N GLY A 168 -3.31 4.01 -18.84
CA GLY A 168 -3.69 2.59 -18.80
C GLY A 168 -2.62 1.63 -18.27
N GLU A 169 -1.46 2.12 -17.82
CA GLU A 169 -0.40 1.26 -17.28
C GLU A 169 -0.77 0.67 -15.90
N PRO A 170 -0.73 -0.67 -15.72
CA PRO A 170 -0.94 -1.31 -14.41
C PRO A 170 0.08 -0.85 -13.38
N ALA A 171 -0.32 -0.76 -12.11
CA ALA A 171 0.58 -0.26 -11.05
C ALA A 171 1.84 -1.11 -10.87
N ALA A 172 1.77 -2.43 -11.04
CA ALA A 172 2.94 -3.32 -11.00
C ALA A 172 3.97 -2.96 -12.08
N MET A 173 3.54 -2.84 -13.35
CA MET A 173 4.44 -2.43 -14.45
C MET A 173 5.01 -1.02 -14.25
N TRP A 174 4.19 -0.09 -13.73
CA TRP A 174 4.65 1.23 -13.35
C TRP A 174 5.73 1.19 -12.27
N ASN A 175 5.51 0.43 -11.19
CA ASN A 175 6.45 0.28 -10.08
C ASN A 175 7.77 -0.38 -10.55
N ALA A 176 7.69 -1.43 -11.38
CA ALA A 176 8.86 -2.09 -11.96
C ALA A 176 9.69 -1.12 -12.82
N ARG A 177 9.04 -0.38 -13.73
CA ARG A 177 9.70 0.67 -14.52
C ARG A 177 10.24 1.81 -13.66
N LEU A 178 9.56 2.19 -12.59
CA LEU A 178 10.02 3.22 -11.66
C LEU A 178 11.28 2.75 -10.94
N HIS A 179 11.30 1.52 -10.43
CA HIS A 179 12.48 0.92 -9.82
C HIS A 179 13.65 0.85 -10.81
N GLU A 180 13.43 0.30 -12.01
CA GLU A 180 14.43 0.25 -13.09
C GLU A 180 14.96 1.66 -13.45
N SER A 181 14.07 2.65 -13.56
CA SER A 181 14.40 4.04 -13.86
C SER A 181 15.23 4.70 -12.74
N LEU A 182 14.91 4.41 -11.48
CA LEU A 182 15.68 4.86 -10.31
C LEU A 182 17.05 4.20 -10.26
N VAL A 183 17.14 2.89 -10.49
CA VAL A 183 18.42 2.16 -10.62
C VAL A 183 19.24 2.72 -11.79
N ASN A 184 18.59 3.24 -12.84
CA ASN A 184 19.22 3.94 -13.97
C ASN A 184 19.62 5.40 -13.70
N GLY A 185 19.49 5.92 -12.47
CA GLY A 185 19.89 7.30 -12.12
C GLY A 185 18.90 8.38 -12.49
N SER A 186 17.63 8.01 -12.69
CA SER A 186 16.54 8.98 -12.81
C SER A 186 16.20 9.59 -11.47
N ARG A 187 15.80 10.86 -11.49
CA ARG A 187 15.21 11.55 -10.34
C ARG A 187 13.97 10.79 -9.90
N MET A 188 13.72 10.73 -8.59
CA MET A 188 12.41 10.34 -8.12
C MET A 188 11.38 11.28 -8.72
N VAL A 189 10.22 10.72 -9.11
CA VAL A 189 9.06 11.53 -9.45
C VAL A 189 8.78 12.41 -8.26
N ASP A 190 8.64 13.71 -8.48
CA ASP A 190 8.24 14.58 -7.39
C ASP A 190 6.83 14.18 -6.94
N ILE A 191 6.57 14.29 -5.65
CA ILE A 191 5.41 13.70 -4.99
C ILE A 191 4.10 14.11 -5.69
N ASP A 192 3.37 13.11 -6.19
CA ASP A 192 2.07 13.30 -6.85
C ASP A 192 0.99 13.42 -5.76
N PHE A 193 0.73 14.66 -5.35
CA PHE A 193 -0.24 14.97 -4.29
C PHE A 193 -1.68 14.57 -4.65
N GLU A 194 -2.05 14.51 -5.93
CA GLU A 194 -3.39 14.12 -6.36
C GLU A 194 -3.54 12.59 -6.39
N GLU A 195 -2.51 11.82 -6.79
CA GLU A 195 -2.49 10.36 -6.59
C GLU A 195 -2.54 10.00 -5.10
N LEU A 196 -1.81 10.71 -4.23
CA LEU A 196 -1.86 10.50 -2.78
C LEU A 196 -3.22 10.88 -2.18
N ARG A 197 -3.84 11.97 -2.63
CA ARG A 197 -5.20 12.36 -2.27
C ARG A 197 -6.21 11.25 -2.64
N ARG A 198 -6.12 10.71 -3.87
CA ARG A 198 -6.97 9.60 -4.33
C ARG A 198 -6.81 8.35 -3.48
N ILE A 199 -5.58 7.98 -3.15
CA ILE A 199 -5.30 6.84 -2.26
C ILE A 199 -5.95 7.10 -0.90
N ALA A 200 -5.62 8.23 -0.25
CA ALA A 200 -6.12 8.53 1.09
C ALA A 200 -7.66 8.53 1.18
N ILE A 201 -8.36 9.08 0.18
CA ILE A 201 -9.84 9.07 0.13
C ILE A 201 -10.39 7.66 -0.10
N SER A 202 -9.79 6.89 -1.02
CA SER A 202 -10.20 5.51 -1.32
C SER A 202 -10.11 4.61 -0.09
N GLU A 203 -8.95 4.63 0.57
CA GLU A 203 -8.66 3.81 1.75
C GLU A 203 -9.46 4.29 2.97
N PHE A 204 -9.71 5.59 3.11
CA PHE A 204 -10.58 6.13 4.16
C PHE A 204 -12.02 5.63 4.01
N ASP A 205 -12.59 5.68 2.80
CA ASP A 205 -13.91 5.13 2.54
C ASP A 205 -13.96 3.62 2.82
N GLN A 206 -13.00 2.83 2.29
CA GLN A 206 -12.91 1.38 2.55
C GLN A 206 -12.83 1.07 4.05
N THR A 207 -12.02 1.84 4.77
CA THR A 207 -11.80 1.63 6.21
C THR A 207 -13.01 2.02 7.04
N ARG A 208 -13.66 3.17 6.73
CA ARG A 208 -14.92 3.55 7.39
C ARG A 208 -15.96 2.45 7.18
N ASP A 209 -16.15 2.00 5.95
CA ASP A 209 -17.12 0.96 5.63
C ASP A 209 -16.78 -0.39 6.29
N THR A 210 -15.49 -0.68 6.56
CA THR A 210 -15.04 -1.87 7.31
C THR A 210 -15.28 -1.71 8.82
N LEU A 211 -15.04 -0.52 9.37
CA LEU A 211 -15.24 -0.20 10.79
C LEU A 211 -16.73 -0.25 11.15
N GLU A 212 -17.59 0.32 10.29
CA GLU A 212 -19.06 0.24 10.36
C GLU A 212 -19.59 -1.22 10.41
N ALA A 213 -18.87 -2.17 9.79
CA ALA A 213 -19.29 -3.56 9.69
C ALA A 213 -18.79 -4.45 10.83
N TRP A 214 -17.62 -4.14 11.43
CA TRP A 214 -16.94 -5.09 12.34
C TRP A 214 -16.40 -4.48 13.65
N HIS A 215 -16.38 -3.16 13.81
CA HIS A 215 -15.88 -2.46 15.02
C HIS A 215 -14.54 -2.99 15.58
N THR A 216 -13.60 -3.40 14.72
CA THR A 216 -12.33 -4.01 15.14
C THR A 216 -11.25 -2.98 15.47
N ASP A 217 -10.47 -3.29 16.51
CA ASP A 217 -9.43 -2.42 17.10
C ASP A 217 -8.42 -1.91 16.07
N VAL A 218 -7.96 -2.79 15.18
CA VAL A 218 -6.99 -2.48 14.14
C VAL A 218 -7.58 -1.58 13.04
N ALA A 219 -8.88 -1.72 12.74
CA ALA A 219 -9.58 -0.83 11.81
C ALA A 219 -9.73 0.60 12.37
N SER A 220 -9.75 0.79 13.70
CA SER A 220 -9.76 2.14 14.30
C SER A 220 -8.45 2.91 14.02
N VAL A 221 -7.30 2.21 14.07
CA VAL A 221 -5.99 2.78 13.73
C VAL A 221 -5.91 3.11 12.24
N ALA A 222 -6.43 2.21 11.40
CA ALA A 222 -6.58 2.47 9.97
C ALA A 222 -7.45 3.71 9.71
N HIS A 223 -8.58 3.85 10.41
CA HIS A 223 -9.50 4.96 10.26
C HIS A 223 -8.82 6.27 10.66
N THR A 224 -8.11 6.30 11.79
CA THR A 224 -7.30 7.45 12.21
C THR A 224 -6.29 7.84 11.13
N HIS A 225 -5.52 6.88 10.61
CA HIS A 225 -4.52 7.16 9.59
C HIS A 225 -5.14 7.73 8.31
N TRP A 226 -6.09 7.02 7.72
CA TRP A 226 -6.66 7.38 6.42
C TRP A 226 -7.58 8.59 6.50
N SER A 227 -8.33 8.78 7.59
CA SER A 227 -9.16 9.99 7.77
C SER A 227 -8.32 11.26 7.96
N ARG A 228 -7.19 11.18 8.70
CA ARG A 228 -6.25 12.31 8.83
C ARG A 228 -5.56 12.61 7.51
N ALA A 229 -5.16 11.58 6.76
CA ALA A 229 -4.63 11.75 5.41
C ALA A 229 -5.67 12.40 4.48
N ALA A 230 -6.87 11.83 4.33
CA ALA A 230 -7.90 12.35 3.44
C ALA A 230 -8.22 13.82 3.74
N LYS A 231 -8.46 14.19 5.01
CA LYS A 231 -8.72 15.58 5.43
C LYS A 231 -7.57 16.53 5.07
N LEU A 232 -6.32 16.12 5.31
CA LEU A 232 -5.15 16.93 4.98
C LEU A 232 -5.00 17.16 3.48
N PHE A 233 -5.15 16.12 2.66
CA PHE A 233 -5.03 16.25 1.20
C PHE A 233 -6.20 17.02 0.58
N GLU A 234 -7.41 16.94 1.15
CA GLU A 234 -8.54 17.79 0.75
C GLU A 234 -8.31 19.27 1.09
N GLU A 235 -7.75 19.59 2.27
CA GLU A 235 -7.35 20.97 2.58
C GLU A 235 -6.30 21.49 1.59
N LEU A 236 -5.28 20.68 1.27
CA LEU A 236 -4.26 21.07 0.30
C LEU A 236 -4.89 21.38 -1.07
N ALA A 237 -5.82 20.55 -1.54
CA ALA A 237 -6.55 20.79 -2.76
C ALA A 237 -7.40 22.08 -2.69
N ALA A 238 -8.17 22.27 -1.61
CA ALA A 238 -9.01 23.45 -1.39
C ALA A 238 -8.20 24.76 -1.30
N ARG A 239 -6.96 24.71 -0.79
CA ARG A 239 -6.02 25.84 -0.75
C ARG A 239 -5.28 26.06 -2.09
N GLY A 240 -5.58 25.29 -3.14
CA GLY A 240 -4.84 25.33 -4.42
C GLY A 240 -3.40 24.84 -4.32
N LEU A 241 -3.02 24.18 -3.22
CA LEU A 241 -1.68 23.68 -2.93
C LEU A 241 -1.48 22.31 -3.57
N THR A 242 -1.52 22.24 -4.90
CA THR A 242 -1.40 20.98 -5.67
C THR A 242 0.03 20.63 -6.06
N THR A 243 1.00 21.54 -5.85
CA THR A 243 2.41 21.34 -6.23
C THR A 243 3.34 21.32 -5.03
N THR A 244 4.41 20.55 -5.14
CA THR A 244 5.43 20.34 -4.10
C THR A 244 6.06 21.65 -3.62
N THR A 245 6.26 22.60 -4.54
CA THR A 245 6.84 23.92 -4.28
C THR A 245 5.81 24.90 -3.70
N ALA A 246 4.52 24.75 -4.00
CA ALA A 246 3.46 25.51 -3.32
C ALA A 246 3.31 25.04 -1.86
N ILE A 247 3.20 23.73 -1.64
CA ILE A 247 3.10 23.13 -0.31
C ILE A 247 4.36 23.41 0.52
N GLN A 248 5.56 23.34 -0.09
CA GLN A 248 6.80 23.67 0.61
C GLN A 248 6.91 25.14 1.01
N ARG A 249 6.33 26.07 0.25
CA ARG A 249 6.21 27.47 0.68
C ARG A 249 5.14 27.61 1.78
N ALA A 250 4.02 26.91 1.65
CA ALA A 250 2.94 26.93 2.63
C ALA A 250 3.41 26.44 4.00
N TYR A 251 3.98 25.23 4.14
CA TYR A 251 4.39 24.71 5.44
C TYR A 251 5.54 25.48 6.09
N LYS A 252 6.32 26.24 5.31
CA LYS A 252 7.33 27.17 5.83
C LYS A 252 6.73 28.46 6.42
N ALA A 253 5.56 28.88 5.93
CA ALA A 253 4.81 30.02 6.47
C ALA A 253 3.78 29.60 7.55
N ASP A 254 3.34 28.34 7.51
CA ASP A 254 2.30 27.74 8.33
C ASP A 254 2.88 26.54 9.12
N PRO A 255 3.37 26.75 10.36
CA PRO A 255 3.95 25.69 11.18
C PRO A 255 2.94 24.58 11.51
N GLY A 256 1.64 24.88 11.52
CA GLY A 256 0.61 23.88 11.79
C GLY A 256 0.49 22.88 10.64
N LEU A 257 0.44 23.38 9.40
CA LEU A 257 0.52 22.54 8.21
C LEU A 257 1.80 21.68 8.19
N LYS A 258 2.96 22.20 8.64
CA LYS A 258 4.20 21.42 8.76
C LYS A 258 4.00 20.21 9.68
N TRP A 259 3.45 20.43 10.87
CA TRP A 259 3.24 19.36 11.84
C TRP A 259 2.14 18.37 11.42
N ARG A 260 1.09 18.81 10.72
CA ARG A 260 0.09 17.91 10.13
C ARG A 260 0.65 17.02 9.02
N LEU A 261 1.47 17.58 8.13
CA LEU A 261 2.18 16.81 7.09
C LEU A 261 3.13 15.76 7.71
N LEU A 262 3.92 16.16 8.72
CA LEU A 262 4.78 15.25 9.47
C LEU A 262 3.97 14.16 10.20
N SER A 263 2.91 14.55 10.92
CA SER A 263 2.00 13.63 11.62
C SER A 263 1.44 12.58 10.65
N CYS A 264 0.90 12.99 9.51
CA CYS A 264 0.40 12.08 8.46
C CYS A 264 1.44 11.02 8.07
N GLN A 265 2.71 11.42 7.90
CA GLN A 265 3.80 10.51 7.56
C GLN A 265 4.17 9.54 8.69
N PHE A 266 4.24 9.99 9.94
CA PHE A 266 4.53 9.08 11.07
C PHE A 266 3.39 8.09 11.30
N TRP A 267 2.15 8.54 11.19
CA TRP A 267 0.97 7.67 11.20
C TRP A 267 1.01 6.62 10.09
N SER A 268 1.38 7.00 8.86
CA SER A 268 1.58 6.05 7.75
C SER A 268 2.61 4.97 8.11
N SER A 269 3.76 5.38 8.67
CA SER A 269 4.85 4.46 8.99
C SER A 269 4.48 3.48 10.10
N HIS A 270 3.78 3.93 11.14
CA HIS A 270 3.36 3.09 12.25
C HIS A 270 2.18 2.17 11.86
N TYR A 271 1.24 2.69 11.07
CA TYR A 271 0.14 1.93 10.48
C TYR A 271 0.65 0.72 9.68
N ILE A 272 1.66 0.91 8.82
CA ILE A 272 2.31 -0.18 8.07
C ILE A 272 2.88 -1.24 9.03
N THR A 273 3.58 -0.85 10.09
CA THR A 273 4.16 -1.80 11.06
C THR A 273 3.09 -2.67 11.70
N LEU A 274 1.97 -2.09 12.14
CA LEU A 274 0.87 -2.83 12.75
C LEU A 274 0.14 -3.74 11.76
N TYR A 275 -0.26 -3.21 10.60
CA TYR A 275 -0.96 -3.99 9.58
C TYR A 275 -0.08 -5.08 8.98
N TRP A 276 1.23 -4.85 8.87
CA TRP A 276 2.17 -5.88 8.45
C TRP A 276 2.31 -7.00 9.48
N SER A 277 2.37 -6.67 10.78
CA SER A 277 2.32 -7.69 11.83
C SER A 277 1.05 -8.54 11.73
N LEU A 278 -0.12 -7.92 11.52
CA LEU A 278 -1.37 -8.65 11.28
C LEU A 278 -1.34 -9.49 10.00
N ALA A 279 -0.78 -8.97 8.90
CA ALA A 279 -0.62 -9.71 7.65
C ALA A 279 0.29 -10.94 7.85
N CYS A 280 1.40 -10.81 8.57
CA CYS A 280 2.24 -11.94 8.96
C CYS A 280 1.45 -12.99 9.73
N GLN A 281 0.71 -12.60 10.76
CA GLN A 281 -0.11 -13.51 11.56
C GLN A 281 -1.09 -14.32 10.70
N VAL A 282 -1.81 -13.64 9.80
CA VAL A 282 -2.80 -14.28 8.92
C VAL A 282 -2.14 -15.17 7.87
N VAL A 283 -1.01 -14.75 7.28
CA VAL A 283 -0.26 -15.55 6.30
C VAL A 283 0.34 -16.80 6.96
N VAL A 284 1.06 -16.69 8.08
CA VAL A 284 1.66 -17.86 8.73
C VAL A 284 0.61 -18.83 9.29
N SER A 285 -0.62 -18.37 9.56
CA SER A 285 -1.70 -19.23 10.03
C SER A 285 -2.41 -20.04 8.93
N GLN A 286 -2.14 -19.79 7.63
CA GLN A 286 -2.76 -20.57 6.55
C GLN A 286 -2.29 -22.03 6.56
N ASP A 287 -3.15 -22.97 6.14
CA ASP A 287 -2.87 -24.41 6.12
C ASP A 287 -1.61 -24.80 5.32
N ALA A 288 -1.29 -24.03 4.27
CA ALA A 288 -0.07 -24.24 3.47
C ALA A 288 1.21 -23.91 4.24
N PHE A 289 1.14 -23.05 5.26
CA PHE A 289 2.29 -22.40 5.88
C PHE A 289 2.48 -22.73 7.37
N ASN A 290 1.41 -22.99 8.11
CA ASN A 290 1.42 -23.07 9.58
C ASN A 290 2.48 -24.01 10.19
N LYS A 291 2.72 -25.18 9.60
CA LYS A 291 3.74 -26.15 10.06
C LYS A 291 5.17 -25.58 10.05
N PHE A 292 5.49 -24.62 9.17
CA PHE A 292 6.82 -24.02 9.06
C PHE A 292 7.10 -22.96 10.13
N PHE A 293 6.15 -22.66 11.01
CA PHE A 293 6.25 -21.65 12.05
C PHE A 293 5.90 -22.19 13.44
N LYS A 294 6.36 -21.47 14.47
CA LYS A 294 5.92 -21.60 15.85
C LYS A 294 5.35 -20.25 16.26
N THR A 295 4.05 -20.21 16.51
CA THR A 295 3.35 -19.03 17.01
C THR A 295 3.07 -19.19 18.50
N PHE A 296 3.55 -18.27 19.33
CA PHE A 296 3.26 -18.24 20.76
C PHE A 296 3.13 -16.80 21.26
N ARG A 297 2.41 -16.60 22.36
CA ARG A 297 2.40 -15.32 23.07
C ARG A 297 3.33 -15.41 24.28
N ASP A 298 4.03 -14.33 24.58
CA ASP A 298 4.79 -14.21 25.84
C ASP A 298 3.90 -13.75 27.00
N ASP A 299 4.50 -13.56 28.17
CA ASP A 299 3.81 -13.13 29.40
C ASP A 299 3.19 -11.72 29.30
N SER A 300 3.59 -10.91 28.31
CA SER A 300 2.98 -9.60 28.00
C SER A 300 1.80 -9.71 27.02
N GLY A 301 1.53 -10.92 26.49
CA GLY A 301 0.53 -11.18 25.46
C GLY A 301 1.03 -10.87 24.03
N LEU A 302 2.26 -10.39 23.86
CA LEU A 302 2.85 -10.12 22.55
C LEU A 302 3.04 -11.43 21.78
N LEU A 303 2.60 -11.48 20.53
CA LEU A 303 2.71 -12.66 19.69
C LEU A 303 4.07 -12.69 18.96
N HIS A 304 4.76 -13.81 19.11
CA HIS A 304 6.01 -14.13 18.43
C HIS A 304 5.76 -15.13 17.30
N ILE A 305 6.39 -14.90 16.14
CA ILE A 305 6.33 -15.76 14.96
C ILE A 305 7.76 -16.22 14.65
N MET A 306 8.14 -17.39 15.19
CA MET A 306 9.45 -17.98 14.94
C MET A 306 9.37 -19.03 13.83
N GLN A 307 10.48 -19.25 13.13
CA GLN A 307 10.59 -20.38 12.21
C GLN A 307 10.56 -21.73 12.96
N ASN A 308 9.98 -22.75 12.33
CA ASN A 308 10.07 -24.12 12.79
C ASN A 308 11.22 -24.84 12.08
N ASP A 309 12.37 -24.93 12.72
CA ASP A 309 13.59 -25.52 12.15
C ASP A 309 13.47 -27.03 11.87
N LYS A 310 12.48 -27.70 12.48
CA LYS A 310 12.19 -29.12 12.23
C LYS A 310 11.53 -29.35 10.87
N GLU A 311 10.83 -28.35 10.35
CA GLU A 311 10.09 -28.42 9.08
C GLU A 311 10.89 -27.69 8.00
N ALA A 312 11.60 -28.46 7.17
CA ALA A 312 12.27 -27.94 5.99
C ALA A 312 11.24 -27.67 4.88
N ALA A 313 11.22 -26.45 4.36
CA ALA A 313 10.55 -26.16 3.10
C ALA A 313 11.46 -26.55 1.93
N GLU A 314 10.89 -26.97 0.81
CA GLU A 314 11.65 -27.23 -0.42
C GLU A 314 12.33 -25.93 -0.89
N PRO A 315 13.61 -25.94 -1.31
CA PRO A 315 14.23 -24.77 -1.92
C PRO A 315 13.40 -24.20 -3.07
N ASP A 316 13.38 -22.87 -3.20
CA ASP A 316 12.61 -22.14 -4.22
C ASP A 316 11.09 -22.38 -4.21
N SER A 317 10.54 -22.99 -3.15
CA SER A 317 9.09 -23.07 -2.93
C SER A 317 8.53 -21.75 -2.37
N ILE A 318 7.22 -21.55 -2.53
CA ILE A 318 6.53 -20.42 -1.90
C ILE A 318 6.58 -20.56 -0.37
N GLU A 319 6.54 -21.79 0.14
CA GLU A 319 6.72 -22.12 1.55
C GLU A 319 8.08 -21.63 2.09
N ALA A 320 9.17 -21.84 1.34
CA ALA A 320 10.51 -21.36 1.74
C ALA A 320 10.60 -19.83 1.72
N LYS A 321 10.06 -19.18 0.68
CA LYS A 321 9.97 -17.71 0.63
C LYS A 321 9.14 -17.15 1.79
N VAL A 322 7.95 -17.70 2.04
CA VAL A 322 7.09 -17.27 3.15
C VAL A 322 7.79 -17.49 4.50
N LYS A 323 8.45 -18.64 4.70
CA LYS A 323 9.21 -18.95 5.92
C LYS A 323 10.26 -17.88 6.25
N VAL A 324 10.97 -17.37 5.25
CA VAL A 324 12.00 -16.32 5.41
C VAL A 324 11.39 -14.92 5.56
N LEU A 325 10.37 -14.58 4.77
CA LEU A 325 9.88 -13.21 4.62
C LEU A 325 8.87 -12.79 5.69
N PHE A 326 8.22 -13.76 6.34
CA PHE A 326 7.18 -13.52 7.36
C PHE A 326 7.60 -13.96 8.79
N SER A 327 8.85 -14.40 8.98
CA SER A 327 9.49 -14.51 10.30
C SER A 327 10.16 -13.19 10.72
N ASP A 328 10.34 -12.98 12.03
CA ASP A 328 11.16 -11.90 12.63
C ASP A 328 10.98 -10.51 11.99
N MET A 329 9.73 -10.13 11.71
CA MET A 329 9.35 -8.84 11.11
C MET A 329 10.10 -8.49 9.81
N GLY A 330 10.25 -9.45 8.90
CA GLY A 330 10.73 -9.21 7.54
C GLY A 330 10.04 -8.01 6.87
N HIS A 331 10.74 -7.25 6.03
CA HIS A 331 10.21 -5.96 5.54
C HIS A 331 9.18 -6.11 4.41
N PRO A 332 8.02 -5.41 4.43
CA PRO A 332 6.95 -5.58 3.44
C PRO A 332 7.42 -5.53 1.99
N ALA A 333 8.28 -4.57 1.63
CA ALA A 333 8.81 -4.45 0.26
C ALA A 333 9.56 -5.72 -0.20
N ALA A 334 10.43 -6.26 0.65
CA ALA A 334 11.19 -7.46 0.32
C ALA A 334 10.26 -8.68 0.17
N ALA A 335 9.18 -8.72 0.95
CA ALA A 335 8.14 -9.73 0.79
C ALA A 335 7.41 -9.59 -0.56
N TYR A 336 6.96 -8.38 -0.93
CA TYR A 336 6.28 -8.16 -2.21
C TYR A 336 7.16 -8.49 -3.42
N ASP A 337 8.41 -8.00 -3.44
CA ASP A 337 9.35 -8.25 -4.55
C ASP A 337 9.57 -9.76 -4.76
N ALA A 338 9.84 -10.49 -3.66
CA ALA A 338 10.09 -11.93 -3.71
C ALA A 338 8.84 -12.77 -4.00
N LEU A 339 7.64 -12.29 -3.62
CA LEU A 339 6.35 -12.90 -3.96
C LEU A 339 5.98 -12.66 -5.43
N GLU A 340 6.17 -11.44 -5.95
CA GLU A 340 5.90 -11.12 -7.36
C GLU A 340 6.81 -11.92 -8.30
N GLU A 341 8.11 -12.00 -7.98
CA GLU A 341 9.06 -12.88 -8.67
C GLU A 341 8.57 -14.33 -8.65
N HIS A 342 8.19 -14.84 -7.47
CA HIS A 342 7.73 -16.22 -7.32
C HIS A 342 6.48 -16.51 -8.16
N PHE A 343 5.46 -15.67 -8.06
CA PHE A 343 4.20 -15.90 -8.77
C PHE A 343 4.28 -15.64 -10.28
N THR A 344 5.31 -14.93 -10.75
CA THR A 344 5.63 -14.84 -12.17
C THR A 344 6.11 -16.20 -12.70
N MET A 345 6.91 -16.93 -11.91
CA MET A 345 7.39 -18.27 -12.25
C MET A 345 6.36 -19.38 -11.96
N ARG A 346 5.60 -19.26 -10.86
CA ARG A 346 4.64 -20.27 -10.37
C ARG A 346 3.28 -19.64 -10.02
N PRO A 347 2.45 -19.23 -11.01
CA PRO A 347 1.17 -18.56 -10.75
C PRO A 347 0.17 -19.37 -9.92
N ALA A 348 0.26 -20.72 -9.95
CA ALA A 348 -0.62 -21.62 -9.21
C ALA A 348 -0.49 -21.48 -7.69
N ASP A 349 0.69 -21.10 -7.19
CA ASP A 349 0.96 -20.94 -5.75
C ASP A 349 0.13 -19.81 -5.12
N LYS A 350 -0.45 -18.89 -5.91
CA LYS A 350 -1.37 -17.84 -5.40
C LYS A 350 -2.59 -18.42 -4.67
N LYS A 351 -2.98 -19.67 -4.97
CA LYS A 351 -4.10 -20.37 -4.34
C LYS A 351 -3.81 -20.85 -2.91
N LYS A 352 -2.56 -20.82 -2.44
CA LYS A 352 -2.17 -21.18 -1.07
C LYS A 352 -2.45 -20.07 -0.04
N PHE A 353 -2.86 -18.89 -0.50
CA PHE A 353 -3.26 -17.75 0.32
C PHE A 353 -4.78 -17.59 0.26
N GLY A 354 -5.43 -17.59 1.42
CA GLY A 354 -6.85 -17.27 1.54
C GLY A 354 -7.17 -15.83 1.12
N SER A 355 -8.45 -15.55 0.85
CA SER A 355 -8.93 -14.23 0.43
C SER A 355 -8.58 -13.12 1.43
N TYR A 356 -8.69 -13.39 2.73
CA TYR A 356 -8.35 -12.42 3.78
C TYR A 356 -6.86 -12.12 3.86
N ALA A 357 -6.00 -13.13 3.63
CA ALA A 357 -4.55 -12.91 3.52
C ALA A 357 -4.21 -12.00 2.32
N TRP A 358 -4.88 -12.22 1.18
CA TRP A 358 -4.73 -11.35 0.01
C TRP A 358 -5.23 -9.92 0.24
N GLN A 359 -6.32 -9.74 0.98
CA GLN A 359 -6.83 -8.42 1.35
C GLN A 359 -5.82 -7.65 2.20
N LEU A 360 -5.35 -8.24 3.31
CA LEU A 360 -4.35 -7.60 4.18
C LEU A 360 -3.03 -7.30 3.46
N LEU A 361 -2.57 -8.21 2.59
CA LEU A 361 -1.41 -7.97 1.73
C LEU A 361 -1.66 -6.83 0.72
N GLY A 362 -2.89 -6.65 0.26
CA GLY A 362 -3.30 -5.50 -0.57
C GLY A 362 -3.28 -4.19 0.21
N ASP A 363 -3.93 -4.16 1.37
CA ASP A 363 -4.04 -2.97 2.24
C ASP A 363 -2.63 -2.48 2.66
N VAL A 364 -1.75 -3.40 3.10
CA VAL A 364 -0.35 -3.06 3.40
C VAL A 364 0.41 -2.56 2.17
N ALA A 365 0.14 -3.08 0.97
CA ALA A 365 0.81 -2.63 -0.25
C ALA A 365 0.40 -1.19 -0.62
N VAL A 366 -0.87 -0.84 -0.43
CA VAL A 366 -1.35 0.54 -0.64
C VAL A 366 -0.77 1.49 0.40
N ALA A 367 -0.80 1.11 1.68
CA ALA A 367 -0.18 1.83 2.78
C ALA A 367 1.32 2.09 2.54
N TYR A 368 2.04 1.03 2.15
CA TYR A 368 3.47 1.09 1.86
C TYR A 368 3.75 2.00 0.66
N LYS A 369 2.98 1.89 -0.43
CA LYS A 369 3.09 2.80 -1.59
C LYS A 369 2.87 4.26 -1.19
N PHE A 370 1.83 4.55 -0.41
CA PHE A 370 1.52 5.89 0.09
C PHE A 370 2.70 6.46 0.91
N CYS A 371 3.18 5.70 1.90
CA CYS A 371 4.33 6.05 2.73
C CYS A 371 5.61 6.25 1.91
N VAL A 372 5.87 5.40 0.92
CA VAL A 372 7.07 5.53 0.06
C VAL A 372 7.01 6.78 -0.81
N MET A 373 5.87 7.01 -1.47
CA MET A 373 5.64 8.20 -2.29
C MET A 373 5.70 9.49 -1.47
N PHE A 374 5.26 9.48 -0.21
CA PHE A 374 5.39 10.62 0.67
C PHE A 374 6.82 10.75 1.21
N ARG A 375 7.29 9.82 2.04
CA ARG A 375 8.57 9.84 2.78
C ARG A 375 9.80 9.98 1.90
N TYR A 376 9.97 9.07 0.94
CA TYR A 376 11.23 8.96 0.21
C TYR A 376 11.35 9.93 -0.96
N SER A 377 10.24 10.59 -1.34
CA SER A 377 10.26 11.68 -2.32
C SER A 377 11.19 12.82 -1.93
N SER A 378 11.56 13.65 -2.93
CA SER A 378 12.40 14.83 -2.69
C SER A 378 11.78 15.78 -1.66
N PHE A 379 10.46 15.94 -1.71
CA PHE A 379 9.66 16.74 -0.79
C PHE A 379 9.66 16.12 0.62
N GLY A 380 9.36 14.83 0.73
CA GLY A 380 9.27 14.12 2.01
C GLY A 380 10.54 14.22 2.82
N ARG A 381 11.71 14.00 2.20
CA ARG A 381 13.02 14.18 2.85
C ARG A 381 13.24 15.59 3.36
N ARG A 382 12.90 16.62 2.57
CA ARG A 382 13.03 18.03 2.99
C ARG A 382 12.09 18.35 4.14
N LEU A 383 10.86 17.87 4.11
CA LEU A 383 9.91 18.01 5.22
C LEU A 383 10.43 17.31 6.49
N TYR A 384 10.95 16.09 6.37
CA TYR A 384 11.52 15.30 7.46
C TYR A 384 12.72 16.01 8.11
N ALA A 385 13.62 16.58 7.29
CA ALA A 385 14.72 17.42 7.78
C ALA A 385 14.23 18.65 8.58
N THR A 386 13.08 19.26 8.21
CA THR A 386 12.50 20.36 9.00
C THR A 386 11.86 19.95 10.34
N ALA A 387 11.83 18.65 10.66
CA ALA A 387 11.65 18.17 12.02
C ALA A 387 12.97 18.25 12.78
N ASP A 388 14.03 17.63 12.26
CA ASP A 388 15.37 17.59 12.90
C ASP A 388 16.04 18.98 13.03
N GLU A 389 15.65 19.95 12.19
CA GLU A 389 16.06 21.37 12.30
C GLU A 389 15.49 22.11 13.53
N VAL A 390 14.56 21.54 14.29
CA VAL A 390 13.96 22.17 15.48
C VAL A 390 14.76 21.77 16.73
N PRO A 391 15.72 22.60 17.21
CA PRO A 391 16.63 22.18 18.28
C PRO A 391 15.88 22.00 19.59
N SER A 392 14.78 22.74 19.76
CA SER A 392 13.85 22.61 20.88
C SER A 392 12.49 23.26 20.62
N LEU A 393 11.44 22.69 21.22
CA LEU A 393 10.09 23.23 21.20
C LEU A 393 9.81 24.10 22.43
N HIS A 394 9.46 25.36 22.21
CA HIS A 394 9.09 26.32 23.25
C HIS A 394 8.03 27.31 22.75
N GLY A 395 7.27 27.88 23.69
CA GLY A 395 6.23 28.87 23.42
C GLY A 395 5.23 28.43 22.35
N ALA A 396 4.81 29.38 21.50
CA ALA A 396 3.85 29.14 20.43
C ALA A 396 4.22 27.97 19.48
N THR A 397 5.51 27.71 19.22
CA THR A 397 5.91 26.58 18.37
C THR A 397 5.61 25.23 19.03
N LYS A 398 5.72 25.16 20.37
CA LYS A 398 5.32 23.99 21.15
C LYS A 398 3.80 23.83 21.14
N GLU A 399 3.06 24.91 21.36
CA GLU A 399 1.59 24.90 21.38
C GLU A 399 1.02 24.42 20.03
N VAL A 400 1.53 24.93 18.91
CA VAL A 400 1.12 24.49 17.56
C VAL A 400 1.53 23.04 17.27
N PHE A 401 2.68 22.57 17.78
CA PHE A 401 3.03 21.15 17.69
C PHE A 401 2.07 20.27 18.50
N GLU A 402 1.76 20.67 19.75
CA GLU A 402 0.84 19.93 20.61
C GLU A 402 -0.57 19.91 19.99
N GLU A 403 -1.08 21.03 19.49
CA GLU A 403 -2.39 21.12 18.82
C GLU A 403 -2.54 20.23 17.58
N GLU A 404 -1.50 20.16 16.74
CA GLU A 404 -1.59 19.57 15.40
C GLU A 404 -1.10 18.11 15.35
N PHE A 405 -0.07 17.81 16.16
CA PHE A 405 0.52 16.48 16.25
C PHE A 405 -0.24 15.59 17.24
N PHE A 406 -0.75 16.15 18.34
CA PHE A 406 -1.51 15.43 19.36
C PHE A 406 -3.01 15.75 19.30
N PHE A 407 -3.78 14.78 18.82
CA PHE A 407 -5.24 14.78 19.01
C PHE A 407 -5.67 14.06 20.29
N VAL A 408 -4.72 13.49 21.05
CA VAL A 408 -4.85 12.88 22.38
C VAL A 408 -4.11 13.77 23.37
N ASP A 409 -4.62 13.94 24.60
CA ASP A 409 -3.94 14.67 25.66
C ASP A 409 -2.51 14.13 25.91
N PRO A 410 -1.44 14.92 25.72
CA PRO A 410 -0.06 14.46 25.93
C PRO A 410 0.21 13.90 27.34
N SER A 411 -0.59 14.26 28.35
CA SER A 411 -0.46 13.78 29.73
C SER A 411 -0.99 12.37 29.98
N VAL A 412 -1.79 11.79 29.07
CA VAL A 412 -2.25 10.39 29.17
C VAL A 412 -1.45 9.41 28.31
N VAL A 413 -0.62 9.92 27.40
CA VAL A 413 0.18 9.09 26.49
C VAL A 413 1.23 8.32 27.28
N ARG A 414 1.06 6.99 27.37
CA ARG A 414 1.95 6.09 28.11
C ARG A 414 3.31 6.03 27.42
N ASN A 415 4.36 6.50 28.09
CA ASN A 415 5.73 6.17 27.71
C ASN A 415 6.20 4.95 28.52
N PRO A 416 6.25 3.74 27.96
CA PRO A 416 6.63 2.52 28.69
C PRO A 416 8.09 2.55 29.20
N ASN A 417 8.93 3.44 28.67
CA ASN A 417 10.33 3.59 29.04
C ASN A 417 10.59 4.82 29.94
N ALA A 418 9.57 5.61 30.30
CA ALA A 418 9.75 6.72 31.22
C ALA A 418 9.83 6.23 32.66
N HIS A 419 10.92 6.54 33.35
CA HIS A 419 10.89 6.60 34.81
C HIS A 419 9.83 7.64 35.23
N ALA A 420 9.09 7.35 36.30
CA ALA A 420 7.95 8.16 36.73
C ALA A 420 8.37 9.63 36.95
N GLY A 421 7.89 10.53 36.09
CA GLY A 421 8.19 11.97 36.13
C GLY A 421 8.98 12.53 34.94
N THR A 422 9.54 11.71 34.04
CA THR A 422 10.18 12.24 32.82
C THR A 422 9.12 12.71 31.81
N PRO A 423 9.10 13.99 31.38
CA PRO A 423 8.16 14.46 30.35
C PRO A 423 8.47 13.78 29.01
N MET A 424 7.43 13.30 28.32
CA MET A 424 7.54 12.60 27.03
C MET A 424 8.20 13.46 25.94
N ILE A 425 7.99 14.78 25.98
CA ILE A 425 8.65 15.74 25.09
C ILE A 425 9.96 16.15 25.75
N ALA A 426 11.06 15.53 25.32
CA ALA A 426 12.41 15.98 25.62
C ALA A 426 12.65 17.39 25.05
N THR A 427 13.74 18.05 25.46
CA THR A 427 14.04 19.40 24.98
C THR A 427 14.15 19.47 23.46
N SER A 428 14.77 18.49 22.80
CA SER A 428 14.88 18.42 21.34
C SER A 428 13.77 17.59 20.67
N VAL A 429 13.31 18.06 19.51
CA VAL A 429 12.30 17.37 18.71
C VAL A 429 12.87 17.03 17.34
N GLY A 430 13.32 15.79 17.20
CA GLY A 430 13.67 15.20 15.91
C GLY A 430 12.59 14.25 15.41
N ALA A 431 12.78 13.77 14.19
CA ALA A 431 11.86 12.84 13.55
C ALA A 431 11.71 11.51 14.30
N GLN A 432 12.76 11.03 14.97
CA GLN A 432 12.68 9.87 15.87
C GLN A 432 11.73 10.09 17.04
N LEU A 433 11.69 11.30 17.63
CA LEU A 433 10.76 11.62 18.71
C LEU A 433 9.33 11.61 18.18
N CYS A 434 9.08 12.23 17.03
CA CYS A 434 7.77 12.24 16.39
C CYS A 434 7.27 10.80 16.11
N GLN A 435 8.15 9.91 15.64
CA GLN A 435 7.83 8.49 15.45
C GLN A 435 7.49 7.78 16.77
N ARG A 436 8.25 8.01 17.85
CA ARG A 436 7.96 7.45 19.18
C ARG A 436 6.65 7.99 19.76
N ILE A 437 6.38 9.28 19.63
CA ILE A 437 5.11 9.90 20.03
C ILE A 437 3.94 9.23 19.31
N THR A 438 4.02 9.06 17.98
CA THR A 438 2.96 8.38 17.22
C THR A 438 2.76 6.95 17.69
N ALA A 439 3.85 6.20 17.93
CA ALA A 439 3.76 4.86 18.49
C ALA A 439 3.08 4.87 19.86
N HIS A 440 3.52 5.71 20.80
CA HIS A 440 2.93 5.77 22.14
C HIS A 440 1.46 6.24 22.16
N VAL A 441 1.03 7.12 21.24
CA VAL A 441 -0.38 7.48 21.09
C VAL A 441 -1.20 6.25 20.67
N VAL A 442 -0.69 5.44 19.73
CA VAL A 442 -1.34 4.20 19.32
C VAL A 442 -1.26 3.12 20.39
N ASP A 443 -0.13 2.95 21.06
CA ASP A 443 0.03 2.03 22.20
C ASP A 443 -0.92 2.41 23.34
N THR A 444 -1.13 3.71 23.60
CA THR A 444 -2.08 4.20 24.61
C THR A 444 -3.51 3.89 24.20
N TRP A 445 -3.86 4.10 22.92
CA TRP A 445 -5.16 3.75 22.37
C TRP A 445 -5.42 2.24 22.46
N LEU A 446 -4.53 1.43 21.89
CA LEU A 446 -4.61 -0.03 21.92
C LEU A 446 -4.60 -0.57 23.35
N ALA A 447 -3.80 0.00 24.26
CA ALA A 447 -3.81 -0.39 25.67
C ALA A 447 -5.14 -0.10 26.34
N ALA A 448 -5.83 1.01 26.01
CA ALA A 448 -7.21 1.17 26.46
C ALA A 448 -8.11 0.11 25.80
N VAL A 449 -8.14 0.02 24.47
CA VAL A 449 -9.00 -0.92 23.75
C VAL A 449 -8.85 -2.38 24.22
N PHE A 450 -7.64 -2.84 24.56
CA PHE A 450 -7.38 -4.19 25.08
C PHE A 450 -7.45 -4.33 26.61
N ASP A 451 -7.25 -3.27 27.40
CA ASP A 451 -7.61 -3.20 28.84
C ASP A 451 -9.11 -2.93 29.02
N SER A 452 -9.85 -2.79 27.91
CA SER A 452 -11.29 -2.92 27.93
C SER A 452 -11.61 -4.32 28.45
N ARG A 453 -12.08 -4.33 29.68
CA ARG A 453 -12.90 -5.41 30.22
C ARG A 453 -14.29 -5.35 29.59
N LEU A 454 -14.33 -5.21 28.25
CA LEU A 454 -15.26 -5.94 27.42
C LEU A 454 -15.39 -7.30 28.08
N ASP A 455 -16.57 -7.57 28.60
CA ASP A 455 -16.77 -8.79 29.36
C ASP A 455 -16.53 -9.94 28.40
N CYS A 456 -15.34 -10.52 28.48
CA CYS A 456 -14.98 -11.67 27.67
C CYS A 456 -15.94 -12.80 28.00
N ALA A 457 -16.54 -12.84 29.19
CA ALA A 457 -17.63 -13.76 29.47
C ALA A 457 -18.91 -13.41 28.68
N THR A 458 -19.21 -12.16 28.33
CA THR A 458 -20.34 -11.79 27.45
C THR A 458 -20.08 -12.20 26.00
N LEU A 459 -18.91 -11.89 25.43
CA LEU A 459 -18.55 -12.35 24.08
C LEU A 459 -18.39 -13.87 24.01
N LEU A 460 -17.82 -14.51 25.04
CA LEU A 460 -17.78 -15.97 25.17
C LEU A 460 -19.16 -16.57 25.43
N GLN A 461 -20.07 -15.92 26.17
CA GLN A 461 -21.46 -16.39 26.34
C GLN A 461 -22.22 -16.28 25.03
N LEU A 462 -22.01 -15.21 24.24
CA LEU A 462 -22.57 -15.08 22.90
C LEU A 462 -22.05 -16.19 21.99
N GLY A 463 -20.72 -16.41 21.97
CA GLY A 463 -20.09 -17.50 21.22
C GLY A 463 -20.52 -18.89 21.69
N GLN A 464 -20.62 -19.12 23.00
CA GLN A 464 -21.10 -20.36 23.61
C GLN A 464 -22.60 -20.56 23.40
N PHE A 465 -23.39 -19.51 23.27
CA PHE A 465 -24.80 -19.58 22.92
C PHE A 465 -24.97 -19.97 21.45
N ILE A 466 -24.23 -19.35 20.54
CA ILE A 466 -24.20 -19.69 19.10
C ILE A 466 -23.72 -21.14 18.91
N ILE A 467 -22.54 -21.48 19.44
CA ILE A 467 -21.95 -22.83 19.37
C ILE A 467 -22.82 -23.85 20.14
N GLY A 468 -23.40 -23.47 21.26
CA GLY A 468 -24.24 -24.32 22.11
C GLY A 468 -25.57 -24.65 21.44
N LYS A 469 -26.30 -23.65 20.93
CA LYS A 469 -27.52 -23.90 20.12
C LYS A 469 -27.21 -24.72 18.88
N HIS A 470 -26.07 -24.48 18.23
CA HIS A 470 -25.64 -25.27 17.08
C HIS A 470 -25.44 -26.75 17.48
N LYS A 471 -24.56 -27.02 18.45
CA LYS A 471 -24.25 -28.38 18.93
C LYS A 471 -25.48 -29.12 19.49
N MET A 472 -26.38 -28.43 20.19
CA MET A 472 -27.64 -29.02 20.66
C MET A 472 -28.62 -29.36 19.52
N ARG A 473 -28.57 -28.67 18.38
CA ARG A 473 -29.42 -28.95 17.21
C ARG A 473 -28.87 -30.02 16.29
N THR A 474 -27.55 -30.05 16.06
CA THR A 474 -26.92 -30.94 15.07
C THR A 474 -26.29 -32.19 15.68
N ASN A 475 -25.96 -32.17 16.98
CA ASN A 475 -25.09 -33.14 17.64
C ASN A 475 -23.72 -33.30 16.95
N ASP A 476 -23.32 -32.30 16.15
CA ASP A 476 -22.08 -32.27 15.39
C ASP A 476 -21.02 -31.40 16.09
N MET A 477 -19.77 -31.84 16.02
CA MET A 477 -18.60 -31.18 16.62
C MET A 477 -17.73 -30.44 15.58
N THR A 478 -18.11 -30.44 14.30
CA THR A 478 -17.43 -29.64 13.27
C THR A 478 -17.44 -28.14 13.58
N ALA A 479 -16.52 -27.40 12.96
CA ALA A 479 -16.55 -25.93 12.98
C ALA A 479 -17.86 -25.40 12.39
N VAL A 480 -18.37 -24.31 12.97
CA VAL A 480 -19.58 -23.63 12.48
C VAL A 480 -19.26 -22.99 11.14
N THR A 481 -19.99 -23.37 10.09
CA THR A 481 -19.85 -22.79 8.75
C THR A 481 -20.43 -21.38 8.67
N ASP A 482 -19.99 -20.57 7.71
CA ASP A 482 -20.53 -19.22 7.48
C ASP A 482 -22.07 -19.22 7.35
N ALA A 483 -22.64 -20.22 6.68
CA ALA A 483 -24.09 -20.38 6.54
C ALA A 483 -24.80 -20.64 7.89
N GLN A 484 -24.16 -21.34 8.81
CA GLN A 484 -24.70 -21.61 10.16
C GLN A 484 -24.47 -20.43 11.12
N LEU A 485 -23.41 -19.64 10.94
CA LEU A 485 -23.24 -18.34 11.60
C LEU A 485 -24.34 -17.36 11.14
N LEU A 486 -24.58 -17.28 9.84
CA LEU A 486 -25.70 -16.52 9.26
C LEU A 486 -27.06 -17.01 9.77
N ASP A 487 -27.27 -18.33 9.96
CA ASP A 487 -28.48 -18.87 10.58
C ASP A 487 -28.63 -18.50 12.07
N ALA A 488 -27.52 -18.33 12.80
CA ALA A 488 -27.56 -17.85 14.17
C ALA A 488 -27.98 -16.37 14.27
N PHE A 489 -27.55 -15.52 13.33
CA PHE A 489 -27.95 -14.10 13.27
C PHE A 489 -29.44 -13.87 12.94
N LYS A 490 -30.19 -14.91 12.56
CA LYS A 490 -31.65 -14.87 12.43
C LYS A 490 -32.38 -14.91 13.76
N ASP A 491 -31.69 -15.30 14.83
CA ASP A 491 -32.31 -15.47 16.14
C ASP A 491 -32.75 -14.10 16.69
N PRO A 492 -34.04 -13.87 16.95
CA PRO A 492 -34.56 -12.58 17.42
C PRO A 492 -34.05 -12.21 18.83
N VAL A 493 -33.39 -13.13 19.54
CA VAL A 493 -32.68 -12.86 20.79
C VAL A 493 -31.24 -12.42 20.53
N LEU A 494 -30.58 -12.95 19.51
CA LEU A 494 -29.15 -12.72 19.27
C LEU A 494 -28.88 -11.29 18.76
N VAL A 495 -29.66 -10.79 17.81
CA VAL A 495 -29.44 -9.44 17.24
C VAL A 495 -29.61 -8.33 18.28
N PRO A 496 -30.66 -8.31 19.14
CA PRO A 496 -30.72 -7.35 20.25
C PRO A 496 -29.60 -7.51 21.27
N ALA A 497 -29.16 -8.73 21.57
CA ALA A 497 -28.05 -8.98 22.49
C ALA A 497 -26.71 -8.45 21.92
N MET A 498 -26.45 -8.65 20.62
CA MET A 498 -25.31 -8.05 19.92
C MET A 498 -25.38 -6.54 19.93
N ASN A 499 -26.54 -5.94 19.63
CA ASN A 499 -26.72 -4.49 19.67
C ASN A 499 -26.46 -3.89 21.05
N ALA A 500 -26.90 -4.57 22.11
CA ALA A 500 -26.61 -4.18 23.48
C ALA A 500 -25.10 -4.31 23.80
N SER A 501 -24.46 -5.39 23.36
CA SER A 501 -23.01 -5.58 23.50
C SER A 501 -22.20 -4.51 22.75
N TRP A 502 -22.56 -4.20 21.51
CA TRP A 502 -21.94 -3.13 20.72
C TRP A 502 -22.21 -1.75 21.33
N ALA A 503 -23.43 -1.46 21.80
CA ALA A 503 -23.72 -0.20 22.48
C ALA A 503 -22.91 -0.03 23.76
N ALA A 504 -22.71 -1.11 24.54
CA ALA A 504 -21.87 -1.11 25.72
C ALA A 504 -20.38 -0.95 25.36
N GLN A 505 -19.91 -1.61 24.31
CA GLN A 505 -18.55 -1.48 23.79
C GLN A 505 -18.27 -0.06 23.29
N ASP A 506 -19.13 0.51 22.45
CA ASP A 506 -19.03 1.88 21.95
C ASP A 506 -19.07 2.89 23.09
N ALA A 507 -19.97 2.71 24.06
CA ALA A 507 -20.02 3.58 25.24
C ALA A 507 -18.76 3.49 26.09
N TRP A 508 -18.18 2.30 26.25
CA TRP A 508 -16.90 2.11 26.94
C TRP A 508 -15.75 2.78 26.16
N LEU A 509 -15.62 2.49 24.86
CA LEU A 509 -14.60 3.01 23.95
C LEU A 509 -14.66 4.55 23.89
N TRP A 510 -15.86 5.10 23.79
CA TRP A 510 -16.12 6.54 23.78
C TRP A 510 -15.74 7.21 25.10
N ASN A 511 -16.01 6.56 26.25
CA ASN A 511 -15.61 7.10 27.55
C ASN A 511 -14.08 7.10 27.72
N CYS A 512 -13.38 6.05 27.31
CA CYS A 512 -11.92 6.01 27.35
C CYS A 512 -11.30 7.00 26.36
N ALA A 513 -11.85 7.13 25.15
CA ALA A 513 -11.46 8.18 24.22
C ALA A 513 -11.67 9.59 24.81
N ARG A 514 -12.76 9.81 25.56
CA ARG A 514 -13.04 11.09 26.23
C ARG A 514 -12.06 11.38 27.37
N GLU A 515 -11.60 10.37 28.10
CA GLU A 515 -10.52 10.52 29.09
C GLU A 515 -9.17 10.88 28.43
N MET A 516 -9.02 10.55 27.14
CA MET A 516 -7.88 10.92 26.31
C MET A 516 -8.04 12.25 25.56
N ASP A 517 -9.21 12.90 25.59
CA ASP A 517 -9.41 14.15 24.85
C ASP A 517 -8.51 15.27 25.39
N PRO A 518 -7.86 16.08 24.54
CA PRO A 518 -7.10 17.25 24.96
C PRO A 518 -7.94 18.18 25.85
N LYS A 519 -7.38 18.64 26.98
CA LYS A 519 -8.05 19.50 28.00
C LYS A 519 -8.44 20.92 27.54
N ARG A 520 -8.63 21.16 26.24
CA ARG A 520 -8.99 22.45 25.64
C ARG A 520 -10.49 22.56 25.33
N PRO A 521 -11.10 23.76 25.37
CA PRO A 521 -12.51 23.95 25.03
C PRO A 521 -12.86 23.38 23.65
N GLY A 522 -13.98 22.65 23.55
CA GLY A 522 -14.46 22.07 22.29
C GLY A 522 -13.83 20.75 21.87
N ALA A 523 -12.79 20.24 22.55
CA ALA A 523 -12.13 18.99 22.19
C ALA A 523 -12.91 17.70 22.57
N HIS A 524 -14.13 17.80 23.11
CA HIS A 524 -14.91 16.63 23.55
C HIS A 524 -15.31 15.71 22.38
N GLY A 525 -14.90 14.45 22.47
CA GLY A 525 -15.06 13.40 21.47
C GLY A 525 -14.08 13.51 20.30
N VAL A 526 -12.99 14.30 20.39
CA VAL A 526 -12.01 14.43 19.30
C VAL A 526 -11.24 13.13 19.09
N VAL A 527 -10.79 12.47 20.17
CA VAL A 527 -10.11 11.18 20.07
C VAL A 527 -11.05 10.13 19.48
N ALA A 528 -12.29 10.07 19.98
CA ALA A 528 -13.27 9.09 19.55
C ALA A 528 -13.59 9.21 18.05
N LYS A 529 -13.90 10.42 17.59
CA LYS A 529 -14.15 10.72 16.16
C LYS A 529 -12.92 10.52 15.28
N THR A 530 -11.71 10.66 15.83
CA THR A 530 -10.47 10.41 15.07
C THR A 530 -10.30 8.91 14.83
N PHE A 531 -10.49 8.08 15.86
CA PHE A 531 -10.51 6.61 15.76
C PHE A 531 -11.77 6.03 15.10
N GLY A 532 -12.72 6.87 14.67
CA GLY A 532 -13.91 6.46 13.92
C GLY A 532 -15.03 5.89 14.78
N LEU A 533 -14.97 6.10 16.08
CA LEU A 533 -16.02 5.67 17.01
C LEU A 533 -17.26 6.55 16.86
N PHE A 534 -18.41 5.92 16.98
CA PHE A 534 -19.71 6.58 17.03
C PHE A 534 -20.02 7.04 18.47
N ASP A 535 -20.71 8.17 18.62
CA ASP A 535 -21.26 8.52 19.94
C ASP A 535 -22.33 7.48 20.27
N PRO A 536 -22.30 6.82 21.45
CA PRO A 536 -23.32 5.83 21.83
C PRO A 536 -24.75 6.41 21.88
N ARG A 537 -24.88 7.75 21.83
CA ARG A 537 -26.17 8.48 21.79
C ARG A 537 -26.56 8.96 20.39
N ASP A 538 -25.71 8.74 19.37
CA ASP A 538 -26.02 9.12 17.99
C ASP A 538 -27.14 8.21 17.44
N PRO A 539 -28.31 8.75 17.03
CA PRO A 539 -29.36 7.94 16.42
C PRO A 539 -28.96 7.37 15.05
N ALA A 540 -27.88 7.87 14.42
CA ALA A 540 -27.32 7.33 13.19
C ALA A 540 -26.21 6.28 13.42
N ARG A 541 -25.92 5.89 14.69
CA ARG A 541 -24.97 4.82 15.02
C ARG A 541 -25.37 3.51 14.34
N PRO A 542 -24.43 2.79 13.68
CA PRO A 542 -24.70 1.45 13.15
C PRO A 542 -25.22 0.49 14.23
N VAL A 543 -26.23 -0.29 13.86
CA VAL A 543 -26.78 -1.38 14.65
C VAL A 543 -26.82 -2.64 13.79
N ALA A 544 -26.56 -3.80 14.39
CA ALA A 544 -26.87 -5.08 13.78
C ALA A 544 -28.38 -5.14 13.54
N SER A 545 -28.81 -5.29 12.29
CA SER A 545 -30.23 -5.41 11.95
C SER A 545 -30.54 -6.84 11.51
N VAL A 546 -31.78 -7.30 11.70
CA VAL A 546 -32.23 -8.58 11.11
C VAL A 546 -32.33 -8.46 9.58
N GLU A 547 -32.45 -7.24 9.05
CA GLU A 547 -32.42 -6.97 7.62
C GLU A 547 -31.15 -7.49 6.94
N TYR A 548 -30.04 -7.69 7.69
CA TYR A 548 -28.82 -8.39 7.25
C TYR A 548 -29.12 -9.74 6.57
N GLU A 549 -30.19 -10.43 6.95
CA GLU A 549 -30.68 -11.63 6.25
C GLU A 549 -31.09 -11.38 4.80
N GLU A 550 -31.85 -10.31 4.54
CA GLU A 550 -32.21 -9.92 3.18
C GLU A 550 -30.99 -9.39 2.39
N MET A 551 -29.84 -9.19 3.06
CA MET A 551 -28.57 -8.79 2.46
C MET A 551 -27.71 -9.98 1.99
N PHE A 552 -27.69 -11.09 2.72
CA PHE A 552 -26.80 -12.23 2.43
C PHE A 552 -27.53 -13.55 2.08
N GLY A 553 -28.81 -13.71 2.46
CA GLY A 553 -29.48 -15.02 2.49
C GLY A 553 -30.05 -15.57 1.17
N ALA A 554 -30.21 -14.77 0.12
CA ALA A 554 -30.98 -15.16 -1.08
C ALA A 554 -30.17 -15.85 -2.20
N ALA A 555 -28.88 -16.13 -2.00
CA ALA A 555 -27.95 -16.49 -3.08
C ALA A 555 -27.40 -17.93 -3.06
N THR A 556 -27.71 -18.74 -2.04
CA THR A 556 -26.95 -19.98 -1.75
C THR A 556 -27.75 -21.28 -1.70
N SER A 557 -29.07 -21.29 -1.90
CA SER A 557 -29.92 -22.47 -1.61
C SER A 557 -30.39 -23.31 -2.81
N ASP A 558 -30.15 -22.93 -4.06
CA ASP A 558 -30.54 -23.73 -5.24
C ASP A 558 -29.34 -24.09 -6.13
N GLY A 559 -29.29 -25.35 -6.55
CA GLY A 559 -28.05 -26.03 -6.92
C GLY A 559 -27.28 -25.44 -8.11
N LEU A 560 -25.95 -25.47 -7.98
CA LEU A 560 -24.98 -25.22 -9.05
C LEU A 560 -25.38 -25.95 -10.35
N PRO A 561 -25.76 -25.23 -11.42
CA PRO A 561 -26.01 -25.86 -12.71
C PRO A 561 -24.68 -26.40 -13.26
N LYS A 562 -24.63 -27.70 -13.57
CA LYS A 562 -23.48 -28.34 -14.23
C LYS A 562 -23.18 -27.63 -15.56
N SER A 563 -22.07 -26.90 -15.61
CA SER A 563 -21.73 -26.05 -16.76
C SER A 563 -20.93 -26.79 -17.83
N THR A 564 -21.61 -27.42 -18.78
CA THR A 564 -21.22 -27.41 -20.20
C THR A 564 -22.42 -27.83 -21.06
N PRO A 565 -22.63 -27.17 -22.21
CA PRO A 565 -22.15 -27.80 -23.44
C PRO A 565 -21.47 -26.86 -24.45
N ALA A 566 -20.66 -27.50 -25.31
CA ALA A 566 -20.25 -27.12 -26.66
C ALA A 566 -19.58 -25.74 -26.92
N VAL A 567 -18.35 -25.83 -27.44
CA VAL A 567 -17.59 -24.76 -28.09
C VAL A 567 -18.36 -24.23 -29.31
N ALA A 568 -18.56 -22.92 -29.40
CA ALA A 568 -18.95 -22.26 -30.64
C ALA A 568 -17.75 -22.17 -31.61
N PRO A 569 -17.94 -22.29 -32.94
CA PRO A 569 -16.85 -22.23 -33.91
C PRO A 569 -16.14 -20.87 -33.88
N PRO A 570 -14.84 -20.81 -34.24
CA PRO A 570 -14.11 -19.55 -34.26
C PRO A 570 -14.73 -18.59 -35.28
N ALA A 571 -14.96 -17.35 -34.85
CA ALA A 571 -15.39 -16.28 -35.74
C ALA A 571 -14.30 -15.97 -36.78
N GLU A 572 -14.74 -15.64 -38.00
CA GLU A 572 -13.85 -15.29 -39.11
C GLU A 572 -13.00 -14.04 -38.80
N PRO A 573 -11.76 -13.95 -39.32
CA PRO A 573 -10.91 -12.80 -39.08
C PRO A 573 -11.47 -11.54 -39.74
N TYR A 574 -11.82 -10.56 -38.90
CA TYR A 574 -12.22 -9.21 -39.30
C TYR A 574 -11.12 -8.53 -40.15
N VAL A 575 -11.44 -8.23 -41.42
CA VAL A 575 -10.57 -7.50 -42.34
C VAL A 575 -10.81 -6.00 -42.18
N GLN A 576 -9.86 -5.29 -41.59
CA GLN A 576 -9.92 -3.83 -41.42
C GLN A 576 -9.29 -3.11 -42.62
N SER A 577 -10.12 -2.48 -43.46
CA SER A 577 -9.69 -1.79 -44.68
C SER A 577 -9.50 -0.27 -44.47
N ILE A 578 -8.32 0.14 -43.99
CA ILE A 578 -7.81 1.53 -44.14
C ILE A 578 -6.33 1.44 -44.56
N PRO A 579 -5.90 2.14 -45.63
CA PRO A 579 -4.55 1.98 -46.17
C PRO A 579 -3.49 2.68 -45.31
N VAL A 580 -2.45 1.94 -44.93
CA VAL A 580 -1.21 2.48 -44.35
C VAL A 580 -0.07 2.28 -45.36
N ALA A 581 0.79 3.28 -45.51
CA ALA A 581 1.94 3.20 -46.39
C ALA A 581 2.95 2.13 -45.90
N ASN A 582 3.38 1.24 -46.80
CA ASN A 582 4.30 0.16 -46.47
C ASN A 582 5.73 0.67 -46.20
N ALA A 583 6.35 0.14 -45.15
CA ALA A 583 7.76 0.33 -44.82
C ALA A 583 8.42 -1.00 -44.44
N THR A 584 9.04 -1.64 -45.43
CA THR A 584 10.02 -2.74 -45.36
C THR A 584 10.91 -2.60 -46.60
N ASP A 585 12.25 -2.65 -46.57
CA ASP A 585 13.20 -2.94 -45.50
C ASP A 585 14.45 -2.04 -45.61
N SER A 586 15.11 -1.74 -44.48
CA SER A 586 16.59 -1.89 -44.40
C SER A 586 17.07 -1.91 -42.95
N GLY A 587 17.71 -3.01 -42.56
CA GLY A 587 18.46 -3.08 -41.31
C GLY A 587 19.84 -2.42 -41.46
N ALA A 588 20.24 -1.59 -40.50
CA ALA A 588 21.55 -0.95 -40.51
C ALA A 588 22.68 -1.98 -40.31
N ARG A 589 23.53 -2.15 -41.32
CA ARG A 589 24.85 -2.82 -41.22
C ARG A 589 25.98 -1.80 -41.38
N SER A 590 27.08 -2.06 -40.68
CA SER A 590 28.23 -1.15 -40.50
C SER A 590 28.94 -0.78 -41.81
N GLY A 591 29.30 0.50 -41.97
CA GLY A 591 29.78 1.09 -43.22
C GLY A 591 31.29 1.14 -43.42
N HIS A 592 31.96 0.00 -43.60
CA HIS A 592 33.40 -0.03 -43.96
C HIS A 592 33.81 -1.04 -45.06
N ALA A 593 32.86 -1.67 -45.77
CA ALA A 593 33.16 -2.79 -46.68
C ALA A 593 33.02 -2.51 -48.21
N ALA A 594 32.49 -1.35 -48.64
CA ALA A 594 32.01 -1.16 -50.01
C ALA A 594 32.75 -0.09 -50.85
N ALA A 595 34.03 0.16 -50.60
CA ALA A 595 34.86 1.06 -51.42
C ALA A 595 35.58 0.34 -52.59
N ARG A 596 35.07 -0.82 -53.06
CA ARG A 596 35.84 -1.70 -53.96
C ARG A 596 35.11 -2.43 -55.10
N GLU A 597 33.79 -2.25 -55.27
CA GLU A 597 33.01 -2.95 -56.31
C GLU A 597 32.32 -2.01 -57.33
N ALA A 598 32.72 -0.74 -57.37
CA ALA A 598 32.19 0.26 -58.32
C ALA A 598 32.80 0.20 -59.73
N GLU A 599 33.34 -0.95 -60.14
CA GLU A 599 33.79 -1.21 -61.52
C GLU A 599 33.27 -2.57 -62.02
N GLN A 600 32.02 -2.63 -62.50
CA GLN A 600 31.67 -3.23 -63.80
C GLN A 600 30.16 -3.26 -64.12
N ARG A 601 29.84 -2.79 -65.34
CA ARG A 601 28.74 -3.25 -66.23
C ARG A 601 27.27 -2.96 -65.86
N ALA A 602 26.80 -1.80 -66.35
CA ALA A 602 25.93 -1.63 -67.53
C ALA A 602 24.64 -2.51 -67.72
N PRO A 603 23.57 -1.98 -68.37
CA PRO A 603 22.19 -2.37 -68.08
C PRO A 603 21.44 -3.12 -69.20
N LYS A 604 20.20 -3.58 -68.92
CA LYS A 604 19.16 -3.88 -69.92
C LYS A 604 17.75 -3.44 -69.49
N GLU A 605 16.89 -3.28 -70.49
CA GLU A 605 15.63 -2.52 -70.48
C GLU A 605 14.35 -3.29 -70.09
N LYS A 606 13.30 -2.50 -69.75
CA LYS A 606 11.86 -2.63 -70.10
C LYS A 606 11.20 -4.03 -70.15
N GLU A 607 10.01 -4.13 -69.54
CA GLU A 607 8.77 -3.88 -70.30
C GLU A 607 7.57 -3.48 -69.42
N LYS A 608 6.45 -3.14 -70.08
CA LYS A 608 5.34 -2.34 -69.52
C LYS A 608 4.02 -2.87 -70.08
N THR A 609 3.03 -3.11 -69.23
CA THR A 609 1.66 -3.44 -69.68
C THR A 609 0.61 -2.66 -68.89
N ARG A 610 -0.49 -2.35 -69.57
CA ARG A 610 -1.45 -1.29 -69.25
C ARG A 610 -2.86 -1.86 -69.42
N GLY A 611 -3.80 -1.46 -68.56
CA GLY A 611 -5.22 -1.72 -68.73
C GLY A 611 -6.02 -0.47 -68.35
N ASP A 612 -6.73 0.10 -69.34
CA ASP A 612 -7.64 1.23 -69.19
C ASP A 612 -9.09 0.73 -69.09
N MET A 613 -9.95 1.44 -68.35
CA MET A 613 -11.44 1.53 -68.39
C MET A 613 -11.96 1.98 -67.01
N ASP A 614 -12.98 2.83 -66.85
CA ASP A 614 -13.65 3.75 -67.79
C ASP A 614 -14.31 4.89 -66.98
N ALA A 615 -14.85 5.95 -67.61
CA ALA A 615 -15.26 7.18 -66.91
C ALA A 615 -16.77 7.54 -66.94
N SER A 616 -17.30 8.00 -65.80
CA SER A 616 -18.48 8.87 -65.65
C SER A 616 -18.46 9.52 -64.25
N ASP A 617 -18.28 10.83 -64.06
CA ASP A 617 -19.27 11.91 -64.24
C ASP A 617 -20.42 11.84 -63.20
N GLY A 618 -20.73 12.83 -62.35
CA GLY A 618 -20.19 14.19 -62.16
C GLY A 618 -20.84 14.89 -60.94
N SER A 619 -20.70 16.23 -60.82
CA SER A 619 -21.24 17.12 -59.75
C SER A 619 -20.47 17.15 -58.41
N SER A 620 -19.63 18.14 -58.08
CA SER A 620 -19.89 19.59 -57.87
C SER A 620 -20.53 19.95 -56.52
N LEU A 621 -19.73 20.40 -55.54
CA LEU A 621 -19.71 21.80 -55.10
C LEU A 621 -18.54 22.13 -54.15
N SER A 622 -18.27 23.43 -54.01
CA SER A 622 -17.03 24.06 -53.51
C SER A 622 -16.85 24.09 -51.99
N SER A 623 -15.59 24.07 -51.55
CA SER A 623 -15.16 24.61 -50.25
C SER A 623 -14.10 25.69 -50.47
N GLU A 624 -14.50 26.95 -50.31
CA GLU A 624 -13.64 28.12 -50.43
C GLU A 624 -12.87 28.37 -49.13
N THR A 625 -11.59 28.75 -49.23
CA THR A 625 -10.67 28.75 -48.09
C THR A 625 -10.45 30.15 -47.50
N THR A 626 -10.97 30.41 -46.30
CA THR A 626 -10.73 31.68 -45.58
C THR A 626 -9.95 31.46 -44.29
N LYS A 627 -8.76 32.06 -44.20
CA LYS A 627 -7.89 32.07 -43.01
C LYS A 627 -8.27 33.18 -42.02
N VAL A 628 -8.84 32.82 -40.88
CA VAL A 628 -8.82 33.54 -39.58
C VAL A 628 -9.04 32.45 -38.51
N GLY A 629 -8.50 32.44 -37.29
CA GLY A 629 -7.53 33.26 -36.57
C GLY A 629 -7.19 32.53 -35.25
N VAL A 630 -6.12 32.91 -34.54
CA VAL A 630 -5.66 32.14 -33.35
C VAL A 630 -6.38 32.61 -32.08
N SER A 631 -7.35 31.82 -31.60
CA SER A 631 -7.71 31.71 -30.17
C SER A 631 -8.81 30.67 -29.99
N ASP A 632 -8.49 29.50 -29.43
CA ASP A 632 -9.46 28.59 -28.80
C ASP A 632 -8.75 27.93 -27.61
N GLU A 633 -9.12 28.33 -26.40
CA GLU A 633 -9.05 27.43 -25.26
C GLU A 633 -10.19 26.43 -25.46
N GLU A 634 -9.90 25.13 -25.58
CA GLU A 634 -10.94 24.12 -25.74
C GLU A 634 -11.80 24.07 -24.47
N ASP A 635 -12.94 24.77 -24.49
CA ASP A 635 -13.99 24.66 -23.48
C ASP A 635 -14.45 23.19 -23.41
N GLY A 636 -13.91 22.48 -22.42
CA GLY A 636 -14.30 21.11 -22.12
C GLY A 636 -15.79 21.00 -21.80
N PRO A 637 -16.39 19.81 -21.94
CA PRO A 637 -17.83 19.63 -21.75
C PRO A 637 -18.28 20.19 -20.40
N GLU A 638 -19.20 21.15 -20.42
CA GLU A 638 -19.67 21.80 -19.20
C GLU A 638 -20.48 20.82 -18.35
N TYR A 639 -19.85 20.27 -17.31
CA TYR A 639 -20.54 19.42 -16.34
C TYR A 639 -21.56 20.25 -15.54
N PRO A 640 -22.78 19.73 -15.32
CA PRO A 640 -23.78 20.38 -14.48
C PRO A 640 -23.31 20.47 -13.04
N GLU A 641 -23.90 21.38 -12.27
CA GLU A 641 -23.51 21.58 -10.88
C GLU A 641 -23.93 20.40 -9.99
N MET A 642 -25.14 19.88 -10.18
CA MET A 642 -25.73 18.76 -9.42
C MET A 642 -26.03 17.57 -10.33
N LEU A 643 -26.11 16.38 -9.74
CA LEU A 643 -26.52 15.16 -10.43
C LEU A 643 -27.99 15.25 -10.89
N PRO A 644 -28.35 14.66 -12.05
CA PRO A 644 -29.75 14.51 -12.46
C PRO A 644 -30.60 13.78 -11.41
N SER A 645 -31.83 14.25 -11.22
CA SER A 645 -32.84 13.61 -10.37
C SER A 645 -33.49 12.37 -11.00
N SER A 646 -33.31 12.17 -12.31
CA SER A 646 -33.70 10.95 -13.02
C SER A 646 -32.74 10.66 -14.18
N TYR A 647 -32.63 9.39 -14.55
CA TYR A 647 -31.75 8.87 -15.59
C TYR A 647 -32.56 8.00 -16.55
N LYS A 648 -32.32 8.18 -17.85
CA LYS A 648 -32.92 7.39 -18.92
C LYS A 648 -31.92 6.34 -19.42
N LEU A 649 -32.27 5.07 -19.32
CA LEU A 649 -31.37 3.95 -19.67
C LEU A 649 -32.04 2.94 -20.62
N GLY A 650 -31.24 2.38 -21.52
CA GLY A 650 -31.63 1.20 -22.31
C GLY A 650 -31.83 -0.02 -21.41
N LYS A 651 -32.68 -0.96 -21.83
CA LYS A 651 -33.21 -2.07 -21.00
C LYS A 651 -32.10 -2.87 -20.30
N LYS A 652 -31.00 -3.17 -20.99
CA LYS A 652 -29.87 -3.92 -20.42
C LYS A 652 -29.17 -3.18 -19.28
N ASN A 653 -28.90 -1.89 -19.48
CA ASN A 653 -28.24 -1.03 -18.48
C ASN A 653 -29.16 -0.77 -17.27
N LEU A 654 -30.47 -0.58 -17.53
CA LEU A 654 -31.48 -0.47 -16.47
C LEU A 654 -31.55 -1.74 -15.61
N ASN A 655 -31.53 -2.92 -16.22
CA ASN A 655 -31.51 -4.19 -15.48
C ASN A 655 -30.26 -4.32 -14.60
N VAL A 656 -29.10 -3.89 -15.08
CA VAL A 656 -27.85 -3.87 -14.29
C VAL A 656 -27.98 -2.93 -13.09
N ILE A 657 -28.53 -1.71 -13.27
CA ILE A 657 -28.77 -0.79 -12.15
C ILE A 657 -29.82 -1.31 -11.17
N ARG A 658 -30.94 -1.86 -11.64
CA ARG A 658 -31.96 -2.50 -10.78
C ARG A 658 -31.36 -3.62 -9.93
N GLN A 659 -30.49 -4.44 -10.52
CA GLN A 659 -29.81 -5.53 -9.85
C GLN A 659 -28.77 -5.05 -8.83
N ILE A 660 -28.01 -3.99 -9.16
CA ILE A 660 -27.07 -3.32 -8.25
C ILE A 660 -27.80 -2.66 -7.08
N LEU A 661 -28.87 -1.91 -7.37
CA LEU A 661 -29.72 -1.23 -6.38
C LEU A 661 -30.73 -2.16 -5.70
N GLY A 662 -30.61 -3.48 -5.89
CA GLY A 662 -31.35 -4.48 -5.12
C GLY A 662 -32.86 -4.43 -5.32
N TYR A 663 -33.31 -3.97 -6.49
CA TYR A 663 -34.72 -3.88 -6.84
C TYR A 663 -35.37 -5.26 -6.82
N LYS A 664 -36.07 -5.55 -5.72
CA LYS A 664 -37.03 -6.64 -5.63
C LYS A 664 -38.27 -6.21 -6.40
N GLU A 665 -38.26 -6.44 -7.71
CA GLU A 665 -39.47 -6.34 -8.53
C GLU A 665 -40.55 -7.20 -7.87
N GLN A 666 -41.67 -6.59 -7.46
CA GLN A 666 -42.85 -7.33 -7.05
C GLN A 666 -43.46 -7.98 -8.31
N THR A 667 -42.77 -9.01 -8.82
CA THR A 667 -43.24 -9.83 -9.92
C THR A 667 -44.62 -10.34 -9.56
N ALA A 668 -45.64 -9.91 -10.30
CA ALA A 668 -46.98 -10.45 -10.18
C ALA A 668 -46.90 -11.99 -10.26
N ALA A 669 -47.60 -12.67 -9.36
CA ALA A 669 -47.40 -14.10 -9.11
C ALA A 669 -47.59 -14.94 -10.39
N GLY A 670 -46.49 -15.30 -11.06
CA GLY A 670 -46.49 -15.99 -12.34
C GLY A 670 -45.24 -15.78 -13.20
N GLU A 671 -44.60 -14.61 -13.13
CA GLU A 671 -43.36 -14.39 -13.90
C GLU A 671 -42.14 -15.03 -13.22
N ALA A 672 -41.30 -15.70 -14.01
CA ALA A 672 -40.13 -16.42 -13.51
C ALA A 672 -39.14 -15.43 -12.88
N LYS A 673 -38.82 -15.62 -11.59
CA LYS A 673 -37.87 -14.78 -10.84
C LYS A 673 -36.63 -14.49 -11.71
N PRO A 674 -36.30 -13.21 -12.00
CA PRO A 674 -35.06 -12.90 -12.68
C PRO A 674 -33.91 -13.44 -11.84
N LYS A 675 -33.07 -14.29 -12.43
CA LYS A 675 -31.97 -14.95 -11.73
C LYS A 675 -31.14 -13.87 -11.02
N THR A 676 -31.09 -13.91 -9.69
CA THR A 676 -30.34 -12.98 -8.83
C THR A 676 -28.87 -13.09 -9.19
N GLY A 677 -28.47 -12.26 -10.14
CA GLY A 677 -27.40 -12.63 -11.05
C GLY A 677 -26.02 -12.22 -10.55
N VAL A 678 -25.05 -12.85 -11.17
CA VAL A 678 -23.65 -12.45 -11.13
C VAL A 678 -23.42 -11.41 -12.23
N ILE A 679 -22.96 -10.19 -11.90
CA ILE A 679 -22.66 -9.16 -12.91
C ILE A 679 -21.15 -9.17 -13.22
N ARG A 680 -20.78 -9.21 -14.49
CA ARG A 680 -19.38 -9.00 -14.90
C ARG A 680 -18.98 -7.55 -14.64
N TRP A 681 -17.82 -7.33 -14.05
CA TRP A 681 -17.31 -5.99 -13.70
C TRP A 681 -17.31 -5.01 -14.89
N GLU A 682 -16.97 -5.49 -16.08
CA GLU A 682 -17.02 -4.71 -17.33
C GLU A 682 -18.43 -4.20 -17.67
N MET A 683 -19.48 -4.96 -17.32
CA MET A 683 -20.87 -4.54 -17.51
C MET A 683 -21.24 -3.41 -16.55
N PHE A 684 -20.76 -3.48 -15.30
CA PHE A 684 -20.91 -2.39 -14.33
C PHE A 684 -20.21 -1.12 -14.82
N GLU A 685 -18.94 -1.20 -15.25
CA GLU A 685 -18.23 -0.06 -15.85
C GLU A 685 -18.98 0.51 -17.06
N ARG A 686 -19.43 -0.33 -17.99
CA ARG A 686 -20.19 0.10 -19.17
C ARG A 686 -21.48 0.83 -18.80
N THR A 687 -22.18 0.33 -17.77
CA THR A 687 -23.42 0.93 -17.26
C THR A 687 -23.16 2.29 -16.60
N MET A 688 -22.15 2.39 -15.73
CA MET A 688 -21.78 3.67 -15.09
C MET A 688 -21.36 4.72 -16.13
N ARG A 689 -20.61 4.32 -17.17
CA ARG A 689 -20.25 5.22 -18.28
C ARG A 689 -21.48 5.69 -19.06
N ARG A 690 -22.52 4.85 -19.22
CA ARG A 690 -23.78 5.23 -19.88
C ARG A 690 -24.62 6.20 -19.04
N ILE A 691 -24.46 6.20 -17.71
CA ILE A 691 -25.03 7.19 -16.79
C ILE A 691 -24.28 8.54 -16.86
N GLY A 692 -23.08 8.55 -17.45
CA GLY A 692 -22.26 9.74 -17.65
C GLY A 692 -20.98 9.78 -16.80
N PHE A 693 -20.67 8.74 -16.02
CA PHE A 693 -19.45 8.72 -15.21
C PHE A 693 -18.20 8.57 -16.09
N GLU A 694 -17.18 9.39 -15.83
CA GLU A 694 -15.83 9.10 -16.30
C GLU A 694 -15.24 7.97 -15.44
N ILE A 695 -14.57 7.02 -16.09
CA ILE A 695 -14.00 5.84 -15.43
C ILE A 695 -12.49 5.88 -15.54
N VAL A 696 -11.84 6.16 -14.41
CA VAL A 696 -10.40 6.32 -14.28
C VAL A 696 -9.84 5.08 -13.57
N GLN A 697 -9.16 4.21 -14.32
CA GLN A 697 -8.37 3.12 -13.73
C GLN A 697 -7.24 3.73 -12.89
N THR A 698 -7.28 3.54 -11.57
CA THR A 698 -6.28 4.08 -10.64
C THR A 698 -5.11 3.09 -10.50
N ALA A 699 -4.56 2.89 -9.31
CA ALA A 699 -3.47 1.94 -9.08
C ALA A 699 -4.00 0.54 -8.75
N GLY A 700 -3.40 -0.49 -9.34
CA GLY A 700 -3.76 -1.89 -9.09
C GLY A 700 -5.13 -2.24 -9.68
N SER A 701 -5.93 -2.99 -8.92
CA SER A 701 -7.31 -3.33 -9.27
C SER A 701 -8.30 -2.19 -8.99
N SER A 702 -7.87 -1.09 -8.39
CA SER A 702 -8.76 0.04 -8.03
C SER A 702 -9.21 0.84 -9.27
N VAL A 703 -10.48 1.24 -9.27
CA VAL A 703 -11.16 1.97 -10.35
C VAL A 703 -11.97 3.11 -9.73
N ARG A 704 -11.69 4.35 -10.12
CA ARG A 704 -12.45 5.54 -9.73
C ARG A 704 -13.51 5.85 -10.77
N PHE A 705 -14.70 6.20 -10.29
CA PHE A 705 -15.85 6.63 -11.06
C PHE A 705 -16.11 8.09 -10.68
N ASP A 706 -15.82 8.98 -11.62
CA ASP A 706 -16.01 10.42 -11.47
C ASP A 706 -17.42 10.79 -12.00
N PRO A 707 -18.31 11.35 -11.16
CA PRO A 707 -19.69 11.62 -11.54
C PRO A 707 -19.81 12.76 -12.57
N PRO A 708 -20.88 12.78 -13.40
CA PRO A 708 -21.16 13.87 -14.33
C PRO A 708 -21.73 15.11 -13.63
N ALA A 709 -21.20 15.51 -12.47
CA ALA A 709 -21.63 16.70 -11.74
C ALA A 709 -20.52 17.29 -10.87
N LYS A 710 -20.33 18.62 -10.91
CA LYS A 710 -19.22 19.34 -10.23
C LYS A 710 -19.26 19.20 -8.70
N THR A 711 -20.44 19.11 -8.09
CA THR A 711 -20.60 18.98 -6.62
C THR A 711 -20.58 17.54 -6.11
N ALA A 712 -20.71 16.55 -6.99
CA ALA A 712 -20.78 15.15 -6.59
C ALA A 712 -19.37 14.57 -6.41
N ARG A 713 -19.13 13.88 -5.28
CA ARG A 713 -17.81 13.31 -4.98
C ARG A 713 -17.53 12.07 -5.86
N PRO A 714 -16.29 11.87 -6.34
CA PRO A 714 -15.87 10.60 -6.94
C PRO A 714 -16.05 9.40 -6.00
N ILE A 715 -16.20 8.21 -6.58
CA ILE A 715 -16.30 6.96 -5.83
C ILE A 715 -15.34 5.91 -6.37
N THR A 716 -14.65 5.18 -5.49
CA THR A 716 -13.57 4.26 -5.89
C THR A 716 -13.88 2.86 -5.41
N PHE A 717 -13.82 1.89 -6.33
CA PHE A 717 -14.11 0.48 -6.06
C PHE A 717 -12.94 -0.39 -6.54
N HIS A 718 -12.68 -1.50 -5.82
CA HIS A 718 -11.72 -2.49 -6.27
C HIS A 718 -12.38 -3.48 -7.23
N ARG A 719 -11.83 -3.58 -8.44
CA ARG A 719 -12.20 -4.62 -9.41
C ARG A 719 -11.98 -6.00 -8.77
N PRO A 720 -13.00 -6.87 -8.74
CA PRO A 720 -12.88 -8.23 -8.26
C PRO A 720 -11.77 -9.02 -8.98
N HIS A 721 -11.06 -9.86 -8.24
CA HIS A 721 -9.96 -10.70 -8.71
C HIS A 721 -9.98 -12.03 -7.93
N PRO A 722 -9.60 -13.20 -8.51
CA PRO A 722 -9.13 -13.41 -9.89
C PRO A 722 -10.19 -13.13 -10.95
N ASP A 723 -11.45 -13.48 -10.66
CA ASP A 723 -12.53 -13.33 -11.62
C ASP A 723 -13.14 -11.93 -11.52
N ALA A 724 -13.19 -11.21 -12.66
CA ALA A 724 -13.71 -9.84 -12.77
C ALA A 724 -15.26 -9.80 -12.69
N ILE A 725 -15.77 -10.25 -11.56
CA ILE A 725 -17.16 -10.62 -11.32
C ILE A 725 -17.63 -10.02 -9.99
N LEU A 726 -18.75 -9.30 -10.03
CA LEU A 726 -19.54 -8.92 -8.88
C LEU A 726 -20.56 -10.02 -8.59
N ASP A 727 -20.23 -10.83 -7.58
CA ASP A 727 -21.16 -11.72 -6.89
C ASP A 727 -22.29 -10.94 -6.18
N PRO A 728 -23.39 -11.59 -5.76
CA PRO A 728 -24.52 -10.91 -5.12
C PRO A 728 -24.15 -10.10 -3.87
N LEU A 729 -23.18 -10.56 -3.08
CA LEU A 729 -22.68 -9.82 -1.92
C LEU A 729 -21.99 -8.53 -2.36
N ARG A 730 -21.04 -8.59 -3.30
CA ARG A 730 -20.39 -7.39 -3.84
C ARG A 730 -21.36 -6.43 -4.52
N LEU A 731 -22.41 -6.93 -5.18
CA LEU A 731 -23.45 -6.07 -5.78
C LEU A 731 -24.21 -5.27 -4.72
N LYS A 732 -24.61 -5.95 -3.65
CA LYS A 732 -25.24 -5.36 -2.47
C LYS A 732 -24.34 -4.25 -1.86
N TRP A 733 -23.03 -4.53 -1.78
CA TRP A 733 -21.97 -3.62 -1.34
C TRP A 733 -21.61 -2.50 -2.32
N VAL A 734 -22.00 -2.58 -3.60
CA VAL A 734 -21.83 -1.49 -4.58
C VAL A 734 -23.07 -0.59 -4.65
N GLY A 735 -24.28 -1.14 -4.59
CA GLY A 735 -25.52 -0.42 -4.83
C GLY A 735 -26.51 -0.31 -3.66
N SER A 736 -27.35 -1.34 -3.50
CA SER A 736 -28.68 -1.25 -2.85
C SER A 736 -28.69 -0.69 -1.44
N GLU A 737 -27.64 -0.98 -0.68
CA GLU A 737 -27.52 -0.70 0.75
C GLU A 737 -26.27 0.11 1.08
N SER A 738 -25.60 0.64 0.06
CA SER A 738 -24.19 0.95 0.19
C SER A 738 -23.77 2.20 -0.58
N ARG A 739 -22.46 2.28 -0.85
CA ARG A 739 -21.72 3.42 -1.37
C ARG A 739 -22.44 4.22 -2.47
N LEU A 740 -23.05 3.64 -3.51
CA LEU A 740 -23.77 4.46 -4.51
C LEU A 740 -24.99 5.20 -3.91
N LYS A 741 -25.83 4.51 -3.14
CA LYS A 741 -26.98 5.11 -2.45
C LYS A 741 -26.54 6.14 -1.39
N ARG A 742 -25.48 5.85 -0.63
CA ARG A 742 -24.93 6.77 0.39
C ARG A 742 -24.23 8.00 -0.20
N CYS A 743 -23.56 7.83 -1.34
CA CYS A 743 -22.74 8.86 -1.99
C CYS A 743 -23.58 9.80 -2.87
N TYR A 744 -24.63 9.28 -3.52
CA TYR A 744 -25.40 10.00 -4.54
C TYR A 744 -26.91 10.08 -4.25
N GLY A 745 -27.38 9.55 -3.12
CA GLY A 745 -28.81 9.46 -2.79
C GLY A 745 -29.61 8.52 -3.69
N TRP A 746 -28.93 7.73 -4.53
CA TRP A 746 -29.56 6.95 -5.59
C TRP A 746 -30.55 5.90 -5.07
N SER A 747 -31.73 5.91 -5.68
CA SER A 747 -32.77 4.89 -5.52
C SER A 747 -33.17 4.34 -6.88
N TRP A 748 -33.84 3.18 -6.94
CA TRP A 748 -34.16 2.54 -8.22
C TRP A 748 -35.22 3.34 -9.02
N GLU A 749 -36.04 4.12 -8.32
CA GLU A 749 -37.04 5.05 -8.87
C GLU A 749 -36.41 6.19 -9.69
N MET A 750 -35.11 6.46 -9.51
CA MET A 750 -34.39 7.46 -10.32
C MET A 750 -34.04 6.93 -11.73
N PHE A 751 -34.27 5.65 -12.04
CA PHE A 751 -33.82 5.03 -13.29
C PHE A 751 -35.01 4.50 -14.10
N ASP A 752 -35.30 5.18 -15.21
CA ASP A 752 -36.37 4.82 -16.13
C ASP A 752 -35.84 4.09 -17.37
N TYR A 753 -36.71 3.27 -17.95
CA TYR A 753 -36.48 2.71 -19.28
C TYR A 753 -36.76 3.76 -20.36
N ASP A 754 -35.82 3.91 -21.28
CA ASP A 754 -36.01 4.68 -22.50
C ASP A 754 -35.89 3.75 -23.73
N PRO A 755 -36.99 3.52 -24.47
CA PRO A 755 -36.98 2.64 -25.64
C PRO A 755 -36.23 3.22 -26.85
N THR A 756 -35.93 4.52 -26.87
CA THR A 756 -35.14 5.15 -27.95
C THR A 756 -33.66 4.83 -27.82
N LEU A 757 -33.19 4.55 -26.60
CA LEU A 757 -31.81 4.13 -26.31
C LEU A 757 -31.61 2.65 -26.62
N THR A 758 -31.55 2.34 -27.92
CA THR A 758 -31.15 1.01 -28.40
C THR A 758 -29.76 0.62 -27.85
N ASP A 759 -29.63 -0.63 -27.37
CA ASP A 759 -28.36 -1.17 -26.86
C ASP A 759 -27.41 -1.47 -28.04
N THR A 760 -26.88 -0.44 -28.69
CA THR A 760 -25.76 -0.54 -29.64
C THR A 760 -24.53 -1.06 -28.89
N SER A 761 -24.13 -2.29 -29.20
CA SER A 761 -23.24 -3.15 -28.40
C SER A 761 -21.75 -2.80 -28.45
#